data_AF-A0A5N7ANH9-F1
#
_entry.id   AF-A0A5N7ANH9-F1
#
_cell.length_a   1.000
_cell.length_b   1.000
_cell.length_c   1.000
_cell.angle_alpha   90.00
_cell.angle_beta   90.00
_cell.angle_gamma   90.00
#
_symmetry.space_group_name_H-M   'P 1'
#
loop_
_entity.id
_entity.type
_entity.pdbx_description
1 polymer ?
#
loop_
_entity_poly.entity_id
_entity_poly.type
_entity_poly.pdbx_seq_one_letter_code
_entity_poly.pdbx_strand_id
1 'polypeptide(L)'
;MAYFLWDDEGVAQFVKSFEPELEEQFYSLPSNVERSDVFRILVAKWIGGIYGDMDTEPLRNPSSWITTDDLRSWEDSETNQLYGAAGPIRAIVGLEADCPPDSDAYWRMGYAEPVQLTQWSLAAAPRHPISQTFLDRLSTNLRNTTSTKTSQKHSPSNQAALNSIDPLLLTGPAAFTAAVKEWLVTTTGLRWNALSGLADGGQSKVVGDILVLPITGFSPGRGIYGNMGSKSVNDPSARLFHHAQGSWRKTDFVVEAGKFCRTKYQKSGYCRQPTTSVVSITAMRVLWFLKRLSRMVRGQSLRRLAFPLTLLIIAVSLGLYLLLAYSLANDPRLVPIAFQEAKSILLVTAHPDDETLFFSPTITYRQNDAGVKRSLLVISSGNYDGLGDKRQSELHSSCDELGIPEDRCVVLDIAELQDNPKQWWNEDMVKDLVTSYKEKWHVDLIVTFDNGGISGHINHRSVSAGVRKYVQSTPDAPAAYMLQSTPLLRKYSSLLDLIPTSIPFTWRILKALLTTPLGRQVEHNTVHDVVPLAAYNSKALIVSSWRTYRVSRAAFSQHDSHRTTQEQDEASKQDTLIEIFEELNQPRIMTVPGRRAEVSEKWRIDYTIEHVHLRLIRRSCKNAEVCAIGLQSEYGPGAGKSIKVLGSLYECCDSTYDA
;
A
#
# COMPACT_ATOMS: atom_id res chain seq x y z
N MET A 1 -4.47 -8.86 -32.43
CA MET A 1 -3.29 -8.36 -31.70
C MET A 1 -2.56 -9.56 -31.15
N ALA A 2 -1.26 -9.66 -31.39
CA ALA A 2 -0.41 -10.61 -30.68
C ALA A 2 0.07 -9.93 -29.39
N TYR A 3 -0.08 -10.61 -28.26
CA TYR A 3 0.47 -10.16 -26.98
C TYR A 3 1.81 -10.86 -26.79
N PHE A 4 2.86 -10.08 -26.53
CA PHE A 4 4.17 -10.61 -26.18
C PHE A 4 4.31 -10.53 -24.66
N LEU A 5 4.36 -11.69 -24.02
CA LEU A 5 4.72 -11.81 -22.62
C LEU A 5 6.23 -12.06 -22.54
N TRP A 6 6.93 -11.20 -21.81
CA TRP A 6 8.36 -11.35 -21.54
C TRP A 6 8.52 -11.87 -20.12
N ASP A 7 8.93 -13.13 -19.99
CA ASP A 7 9.39 -13.69 -18.72
C ASP A 7 10.86 -13.30 -18.47
N ASP A 8 11.39 -13.67 -17.31
CA ASP A 8 12.76 -13.31 -16.92
C ASP A 8 13.81 -13.83 -17.93
N GLU A 9 13.58 -15.00 -18.52
CA GLU A 9 14.46 -15.55 -19.54
C GLU A 9 14.37 -14.75 -20.84
N GLY A 10 13.16 -14.41 -21.29
CA GLY A 10 12.93 -13.57 -22.46
C GLY A 10 13.55 -12.19 -22.31
N VAL A 11 13.43 -11.57 -21.13
CA VAL A 11 14.10 -10.31 -20.80
C VAL A 11 15.62 -10.46 -20.92
N ALA A 12 16.19 -11.51 -20.33
CA ALA A 12 17.63 -11.78 -20.38
C ALA A 12 18.15 -11.96 -21.81
N GLN A 13 17.44 -12.78 -22.59
CA GLN A 13 17.78 -13.02 -24.00
C GLN A 13 17.68 -11.73 -24.82
N PHE A 14 16.67 -10.90 -24.57
CA PHE A 14 16.50 -9.63 -25.25
C PHE A 14 17.65 -8.66 -24.95
N VAL A 15 17.95 -8.43 -23.67
CA VAL A 15 19.03 -7.53 -23.26
C VAL A 15 20.36 -8.00 -23.85
N LYS A 16 20.67 -9.29 -23.74
CA LYS A 16 21.90 -9.87 -24.28
C LYS A 16 22.02 -9.75 -25.80
N SER A 17 20.90 -9.83 -26.53
CA SER A 17 20.90 -9.80 -27.99
C SER A 17 20.95 -8.38 -28.55
N PHE A 18 20.25 -7.44 -27.91
CA PHE A 18 20.08 -6.08 -28.42
C PHE A 18 20.96 -5.03 -27.73
N GLU A 19 21.35 -5.24 -26.48
CA GLU A 19 22.19 -4.32 -25.68
C GLU A 19 23.19 -5.09 -24.78
N PRO A 20 24.10 -5.92 -25.35
CA PRO A 20 25.03 -6.73 -24.56
C PRO A 20 25.93 -5.90 -23.63
N GLU A 21 26.26 -4.67 -24.03
CA GLU A 21 27.07 -3.76 -23.21
C GLU A 21 26.34 -3.22 -21.98
N LEU A 22 25.00 -3.27 -21.98
CA LEU A 22 24.17 -2.84 -20.86
C LEU A 22 23.87 -3.99 -19.88
N GLU A 23 24.09 -5.25 -20.25
CA GLU A 23 23.68 -6.44 -19.49
C GLU A 23 24.15 -6.39 -18.01
N GLU A 24 25.44 -6.13 -17.78
CA GLU A 24 26.00 -6.03 -16.43
C GLU A 24 25.34 -4.89 -15.63
N GLN A 25 25.13 -3.73 -16.27
CA GLN A 25 24.51 -2.57 -15.63
C GLN A 25 23.03 -2.81 -15.32
N PHE A 26 22.31 -3.44 -16.24
CA PHE A 26 20.89 -3.78 -16.12
C PHE A 26 20.63 -4.71 -14.92
N TYR A 27 21.44 -5.76 -14.77
CA TYR A 27 21.31 -6.68 -13.65
C TYR A 27 21.92 -6.15 -12.34
N SER A 28 22.73 -5.10 -12.39
CA SER A 28 23.21 -4.38 -11.19
C SER A 28 22.16 -3.47 -10.55
N LEU A 29 21.03 -3.20 -11.24
CA LEU A 29 19.96 -2.36 -10.72
C LEU A 29 19.35 -2.98 -9.43
N PRO A 30 19.06 -2.15 -8.41
CA PRO A 30 18.75 -2.66 -7.09
C PRO A 30 17.36 -3.28 -6.93
N SER A 31 16.41 -2.97 -7.81
CA SER A 31 15.05 -3.52 -7.77
C SER A 31 14.52 -4.01 -9.13
N ASN A 32 13.48 -4.87 -9.08
CA ASN A 32 12.73 -5.29 -10.27
C ASN A 32 11.97 -4.13 -10.93
N VAL A 33 11.59 -3.10 -10.17
CA VAL A 33 10.92 -1.90 -10.70
C VAL A 33 11.86 -1.18 -11.65
N GLU A 34 13.10 -0.93 -11.23
CA GLU A 34 14.11 -0.25 -12.06
C GLU A 34 14.46 -1.08 -13.30
N ARG A 35 14.57 -2.40 -13.18
CA ARG A 35 14.74 -3.29 -14.34
C ARG A 35 13.58 -3.16 -15.32
N SER A 36 12.34 -3.10 -14.82
CA SER A 36 11.14 -2.94 -15.66
C SER A 36 11.08 -1.56 -16.33
N ASP A 37 11.48 -0.50 -15.62
CA ASP A 37 11.61 0.87 -16.13
C ASP A 37 12.62 0.98 -17.28
N VAL A 38 13.74 0.26 -17.19
CA VAL A 38 14.73 0.23 -18.26
C VAL A 38 14.25 -0.67 -19.41
N PHE A 39 13.70 -1.84 -19.09
CA PHE A 39 13.28 -2.82 -20.10
C PHE A 39 12.20 -2.28 -21.04
N ARG A 40 11.21 -1.54 -20.52
CA ARG A 40 10.19 -0.89 -21.37
C ARG A 40 10.80 0.08 -22.39
N ILE A 41 11.86 0.81 -22.01
CA ILE A 41 12.58 1.71 -22.92
C ILE A 41 13.37 0.93 -23.96
N LEU A 42 13.96 -0.21 -23.58
CA LEU A 42 14.65 -1.11 -24.52
C LEU A 42 13.70 -1.69 -25.57
N VAL A 43 12.51 -2.14 -25.14
CA VAL A 43 11.47 -2.61 -26.04
C VAL A 43 11.02 -1.50 -26.98
N ALA A 44 10.72 -0.31 -26.47
CA ALA A 44 10.35 0.84 -27.29
C ALA A 44 11.47 1.26 -28.26
N LYS A 45 12.74 1.15 -27.86
CA LYS A 45 13.89 1.45 -28.72
C LYS A 45 14.01 0.48 -29.89
N TRP A 46 13.87 -0.82 -29.68
CA TRP A 46 14.17 -1.81 -30.72
C TRP A 46 12.95 -2.29 -31.50
N ILE A 47 11.81 -2.42 -30.82
CA ILE A 47 10.54 -2.87 -31.42
C ILE A 47 9.65 -1.69 -31.78
N GLY A 48 9.71 -0.60 -31.01
CA GLY A 48 8.79 0.53 -31.14
C GLY A 48 7.37 0.18 -30.69
N GLY A 49 6.43 1.07 -31.01
CA GLY A 49 5.02 0.91 -30.66
C GLY A 49 4.64 1.69 -29.40
N ILE A 50 3.63 1.20 -28.70
CA ILE A 50 3.03 1.85 -27.53
C ILE A 50 3.28 0.96 -26.32
N TYR A 51 3.83 1.56 -25.29
CA TYR A 51 3.95 0.95 -23.97
C TYR A 51 2.91 1.58 -23.04
N GLY A 52 2.30 0.77 -22.19
CA GLY A 52 1.46 1.18 -21.07
C GLY A 52 1.59 0.19 -19.93
N ASP A 53 1.59 0.67 -18.69
CA ASP A 53 1.54 -0.20 -17.51
C ASP A 53 0.24 -1.02 -17.51
N MET A 54 0.25 -2.17 -16.82
CA MET A 54 -0.89 -3.10 -16.79
C MET A 54 -2.20 -2.45 -16.30
N ASP A 55 -2.11 -1.43 -15.45
CA ASP A 55 -3.23 -0.67 -14.92
C ASP A 55 -3.51 0.61 -15.74
N THR A 56 -3.09 0.64 -17.01
CA THR A 56 -3.40 1.71 -17.98
C THR A 56 -4.49 1.27 -18.95
N GLU A 57 -5.57 2.05 -19.00
CA GLU A 57 -6.70 1.86 -19.89
C GLU A 57 -6.65 2.85 -21.07
N PRO A 58 -6.74 2.37 -22.32
CA PRO A 58 -6.92 3.25 -23.46
C PRO A 58 -8.35 3.78 -23.55
N LEU A 59 -8.53 5.09 -23.33
CA LEU A 59 -9.81 5.79 -23.51
C LEU A 59 -10.16 6.01 -24.98
N ARG A 60 -9.15 5.96 -25.85
CA ARG A 60 -9.29 6.07 -27.31
C ARG A 60 -8.46 5.03 -28.02
N ASN A 61 -8.92 4.65 -29.20
CA ASN A 61 -8.14 3.77 -30.08
C ASN A 61 -6.80 4.44 -30.42
N PRO A 62 -5.66 3.76 -30.22
CA PRO A 62 -4.34 4.27 -30.57
C PRO A 62 -4.18 4.84 -31.98
N SER A 63 -4.89 4.29 -32.96
CA SER A 63 -4.87 4.82 -34.34
C SER A 63 -5.47 6.22 -34.48
N SER A 64 -6.16 6.71 -33.44
CA SER A 64 -6.83 8.01 -33.39
C SER A 64 -6.18 8.99 -32.41
N TRP A 65 -5.00 8.66 -31.87
CA TRP A 65 -4.36 9.50 -30.86
C TRP A 65 -3.83 10.83 -31.39
N ILE A 66 -3.45 10.88 -32.68
CA ILE A 66 -2.97 12.07 -33.36
C ILE A 66 -4.11 12.64 -34.21
N THR A 67 -4.51 13.87 -33.94
CA THR A 67 -5.47 14.63 -34.75
C THR A 67 -4.79 15.79 -35.47
N THR A 68 -5.48 16.41 -36.44
CA THR A 68 -4.97 17.62 -37.11
C THR A 68 -4.76 18.78 -36.14
N ASP A 69 -5.53 18.84 -35.05
CA ASP A 69 -5.39 19.88 -34.04
C ASP A 69 -4.16 19.69 -33.17
N ASP A 70 -3.74 18.44 -32.95
CA ASP A 70 -2.53 18.11 -32.20
C ASP A 70 -1.24 18.51 -32.93
N LEU A 71 -1.31 18.70 -34.25
CA LEU A 71 -0.17 19.02 -35.12
C LEU A 71 -0.02 20.51 -35.42
N ARG A 72 -0.88 21.37 -34.85
CA ARG A 72 -0.81 22.81 -35.07
C ARG A 72 0.48 23.37 -34.48
N SER A 73 1.10 24.28 -35.21
CA SER A 73 2.21 25.07 -34.68
C SER A 73 1.76 25.89 -33.47
N TRP A 74 2.66 26.05 -32.52
CA TRP A 74 2.42 26.80 -31.29
C TRP A 74 3.63 27.66 -30.97
N GLU A 75 3.40 28.74 -30.23
CA GLU A 75 4.41 29.75 -29.93
C GLU A 75 4.74 29.73 -28.44
N ASP A 76 6.03 29.74 -28.09
CA ASP A 76 6.45 29.95 -26.72
C ASP A 76 6.20 31.42 -26.32
N SER A 77 5.28 31.63 -25.38
CA SER A 77 4.85 32.96 -24.92
C SER A 77 5.96 33.83 -24.33
N GLU A 78 7.09 33.26 -23.92
CA GLU A 78 8.21 34.02 -23.35
C GLU A 78 9.29 34.35 -24.38
N THR A 79 9.56 33.44 -25.32
CA THR A 79 10.64 33.59 -26.31
C THR A 79 10.13 34.01 -27.70
N ASN A 80 8.82 33.94 -27.93
CA ASN A 80 8.14 34.07 -29.22
C ASN A 80 8.68 33.08 -30.29
N GLN A 81 9.30 31.98 -29.84
CA GLN A 81 9.79 30.96 -30.74
C GLN A 81 8.63 30.06 -31.18
N LEU A 82 8.49 29.89 -32.49
CA LEU A 82 7.47 29.02 -33.07
C LEU A 82 7.99 27.57 -33.16
N TYR A 83 7.19 26.64 -32.66
CA TYR A 83 7.43 25.21 -32.75
C TYR A 83 6.34 24.54 -33.60
N GLY A 84 6.68 23.43 -34.25
CA GLY A 84 5.81 22.72 -35.16
C GLY A 84 6.34 21.33 -35.51
N ALA A 85 5.55 20.58 -36.26
CA ALA A 85 5.98 19.30 -36.80
C ALA A 85 7.06 19.51 -37.87
N ALA A 86 8.21 18.85 -37.71
CA ALA A 86 9.30 18.85 -38.69
C ALA A 86 9.29 17.61 -39.61
N GLY A 87 8.20 16.82 -39.56
CA GLY A 87 8.03 15.56 -40.28
C GLY A 87 6.96 14.68 -39.62
N PRO A 88 6.92 13.38 -39.97
CA PRO A 88 6.06 12.42 -39.28
C PRO A 88 6.36 12.37 -37.78
N ILE A 89 5.32 12.25 -36.95
CA ILE A 89 5.50 12.04 -35.51
C ILE A 89 6.10 10.66 -35.26
N ARG A 90 7.24 10.63 -34.58
CA ARG A 90 7.99 9.42 -34.25
C ARG A 90 8.05 9.15 -32.75
N ALA A 91 7.56 10.06 -31.91
CA ALA A 91 7.34 9.80 -30.49
C ALA A 91 6.11 10.55 -29.95
N ILE A 92 5.38 9.93 -29.02
CA ILE A 92 4.29 10.53 -28.27
C ILE A 92 4.59 10.35 -26.78
N VAL A 93 4.65 11.46 -26.06
CA VAL A 93 4.85 11.50 -24.59
C VAL A 93 3.74 12.35 -23.98
N GLY A 94 3.43 12.16 -22.70
CA GLY A 94 2.40 12.94 -22.01
C GLY A 94 2.87 13.50 -20.68
N LEU A 95 2.26 14.59 -20.24
CA LEU A 95 2.55 15.17 -18.93
C LEU A 95 1.98 14.30 -17.79
N GLU A 96 2.85 14.00 -16.83
CA GLU A 96 2.50 13.42 -15.53
C GLU A 96 2.28 14.51 -14.47
N ALA A 97 3.08 15.58 -14.55
CA ALA A 97 2.97 16.75 -13.70
C ALA A 97 3.04 18.03 -14.54
N ASP A 98 2.15 18.96 -14.22
CA ASP A 98 2.09 20.28 -14.86
C ASP A 98 1.85 21.36 -13.79
N CYS A 99 2.94 21.92 -13.28
CA CYS A 99 2.96 22.89 -12.20
C CYS A 99 3.59 24.20 -12.65
N PRO A 100 3.24 25.34 -12.01
CA PRO A 100 3.94 26.59 -12.23
C PRO A 100 5.44 26.43 -11.93
N PRO A 101 6.34 26.75 -12.88
CA PRO A 101 7.79 26.54 -12.72
C PRO A 101 8.41 27.31 -11.54
N ASP A 102 7.88 28.49 -11.25
CA ASP A 102 8.35 29.35 -10.15
C ASP A 102 7.77 28.93 -8.78
N SER A 103 7.00 27.84 -8.73
CA SER A 103 6.37 27.30 -7.53
C SER A 103 7.03 26.00 -7.08
N ASP A 104 7.09 25.79 -5.77
CA ASP A 104 7.42 24.50 -5.14
C ASP A 104 6.23 23.52 -5.09
N ALA A 105 5.18 23.75 -5.89
CA ALA A 105 3.98 22.90 -5.96
C ALA A 105 4.28 21.47 -6.40
N TYR A 106 5.12 21.30 -7.42
CA TYR A 106 5.49 19.98 -7.95
C TYR A 106 6.18 19.12 -6.90
N TRP A 107 7.15 19.70 -6.19
CA TRP A 107 7.86 19.04 -5.11
C TRP A 107 6.93 18.69 -3.95
N ARG A 108 5.98 19.57 -3.59
CA ARG A 108 4.98 19.28 -2.56
C ARG A 108 4.11 18.09 -2.92
N MET A 109 3.82 17.91 -4.21
CA MET A 109 3.03 16.80 -4.74
C MET A 109 3.83 15.53 -4.99
N GLY A 110 5.16 15.57 -4.80
CA GLY A 110 6.04 14.41 -4.91
C GLY A 110 6.62 14.17 -6.31
N TYR A 111 6.58 15.18 -7.18
CA TYR A 111 7.23 15.18 -8.49
C TYR A 111 8.65 15.76 -8.40
N ALA A 112 9.52 15.33 -9.31
CA ALA A 112 10.90 15.79 -9.36
C ALA A 112 11.07 17.12 -10.11
N GLU A 113 10.18 17.38 -11.08
CA GLU A 113 10.21 18.56 -11.95
C GLU A 113 8.79 19.18 -12.05
N PRO A 114 8.67 20.50 -12.29
CA PRO A 114 7.38 21.18 -12.44
C PRO A 114 6.61 20.72 -13.68
N VAL A 115 7.32 20.50 -14.78
CA VAL A 115 6.80 19.85 -15.98
C VAL A 115 7.50 18.52 -16.11
N GLN A 116 6.78 17.43 -15.82
CA GLN A 116 7.30 16.06 -15.79
C GLN A 116 6.50 15.18 -16.76
N LEU A 117 7.19 14.32 -17.50
CA LEU A 117 6.57 13.34 -18.40
C LEU A 117 6.22 12.05 -17.68
N THR A 118 5.22 11.36 -18.19
CA THR A 118 4.93 9.97 -17.83
C THR A 118 6.03 9.05 -18.37
N GLN A 119 6.21 7.92 -17.70
CA GLN A 119 6.96 6.78 -18.24
C GLN A 119 6.16 5.47 -18.16
N TRP A 120 5.13 5.44 -17.32
CA TRP A 120 4.13 4.38 -17.27
C TRP A 120 3.31 4.27 -18.57
N SER A 121 3.37 5.28 -19.45
CA SER A 121 2.90 5.18 -20.83
C SER A 121 3.69 6.10 -21.76
N LEU A 122 3.99 5.62 -22.97
CA LEU A 122 4.66 6.34 -24.06
C LEU A 122 4.49 5.60 -25.38
N ALA A 123 4.69 6.31 -26.49
CA ALA A 123 4.81 5.71 -27.81
C ALA A 123 6.08 6.18 -28.52
N ALA A 124 6.78 5.28 -29.22
CA ALA A 124 7.95 5.65 -30.00
C ALA A 124 8.10 4.75 -31.23
N ALA A 125 8.59 5.32 -32.32
CA ALA A 125 9.12 4.56 -33.45
C ALA A 125 10.44 3.88 -33.03
N PRO A 126 10.77 2.72 -33.63
CA PRO A 126 12.06 2.09 -33.40
C PRO A 126 13.21 3.06 -33.62
N ARG A 127 14.20 2.99 -32.73
CA ARG A 127 15.45 3.76 -32.73
C ARG A 127 15.24 5.27 -32.64
N HIS A 128 14.15 5.72 -32.00
CA HIS A 128 14.01 7.14 -31.68
C HIS A 128 15.13 7.58 -30.72
N PRO A 129 15.81 8.73 -30.95
CA PRO A 129 16.98 9.12 -30.16
C PRO A 129 16.74 9.29 -28.67
N ILE A 130 15.53 9.68 -28.24
CA ILE A 130 15.20 9.85 -26.81
C ILE A 130 15.46 8.57 -25.99
N SER A 131 15.26 7.39 -26.58
CA SER A 131 15.52 6.12 -25.89
C SER A 131 17.02 5.89 -25.71
N GLN A 132 17.86 6.25 -26.70
CA GLN A 132 19.30 6.20 -26.57
C GLN A 132 19.80 7.22 -25.53
N THR A 133 19.30 8.45 -25.58
CA THR A 133 19.64 9.49 -24.60
C THR A 133 19.33 9.03 -23.17
N PHE A 134 18.21 8.33 -22.95
CA PHE A 134 17.89 7.74 -21.65
C PHE A 134 18.93 6.70 -21.20
N LEU A 135 19.31 5.77 -22.08
CA LEU A 135 20.31 4.73 -21.76
C LEU A 135 21.69 5.32 -21.50
N ASP A 136 22.13 6.30 -22.29
CA ASP A 136 23.43 6.96 -22.13
C ASP A 136 23.50 7.69 -20.77
N ARG A 137 22.41 8.36 -20.38
CA ARG A 137 22.28 9.02 -19.09
C ARG A 137 22.30 8.01 -17.94
N LEU A 138 21.57 6.91 -18.07
CA LEU A 138 21.57 5.83 -17.08
C LEU A 138 23.00 5.27 -16.89
N SER A 139 23.66 4.87 -17.98
CA SER A 139 25.03 4.35 -17.94
C SER A 139 26.01 5.36 -17.33
N THR A 140 25.87 6.64 -17.66
CA THR A 140 26.70 7.71 -17.07
C THR A 140 26.46 7.86 -15.57
N ASN A 141 25.21 7.84 -15.12
CA ASN A 141 24.86 7.91 -13.70
C ASN A 141 25.39 6.71 -12.91
N LEU A 142 25.30 5.49 -13.47
CA LEU A 142 25.81 4.27 -12.84
C LEU A 142 27.36 4.28 -12.76
N ARG A 143 28.04 4.74 -13.81
CA ARG A 143 29.52 4.91 -13.82
C ARG A 143 29.97 5.97 -12.82
N ASN A 144 29.31 7.13 -12.76
CA ASN A 144 29.67 8.19 -11.81
C ASN A 144 29.47 7.76 -10.34
N THR A 145 28.45 6.95 -10.08
CA THR A 145 28.18 6.38 -8.76
C THR A 145 29.24 5.34 -8.35
N THR A 146 29.81 4.62 -9.31
CA THR A 146 30.86 3.62 -9.07
C THR A 146 32.28 4.22 -9.05
N SER A 147 32.55 5.30 -9.80
CA SER A 147 33.88 5.95 -9.87
C SER A 147 34.17 6.95 -8.74
N THR A 148 33.17 7.59 -8.14
CA THR A 148 33.40 8.58 -7.05
C THR A 148 33.94 7.98 -5.74
N LYS A 149 34.10 6.65 -5.66
CA LYS A 149 34.71 5.94 -4.52
C LYS A 149 35.65 4.79 -4.94
N THR A 150 36.51 5.00 -5.94
CA THR A 150 37.59 4.05 -6.21
C THR A 150 38.73 4.18 -5.19
N SER A 151 38.61 3.42 -4.10
CA SER A 151 39.72 2.74 -3.44
C SER A 151 39.18 1.54 -2.65
N GLN A 152 38.50 0.61 -3.34
CA GLN A 152 38.44 -0.83 -3.03
C GLN A 152 37.43 -1.50 -3.97
N LYS A 153 37.94 -2.33 -4.89
CA LYS A 153 37.13 -3.26 -5.69
C LYS A 153 36.49 -4.29 -4.75
N HIS A 154 35.20 -4.54 -4.95
CA HIS A 154 34.35 -5.48 -4.20
C HIS A 154 34.19 -5.17 -2.71
N SER A 155 33.34 -4.19 -2.39
CA SER A 155 32.79 -4.03 -1.04
C SER A 155 31.28 -3.78 -1.12
N PRO A 156 30.47 -4.32 -0.17
CA PRO A 156 29.02 -4.09 -0.06
C PRO A 156 28.60 -2.60 0.03
N SER A 157 29.55 -1.66 0.07
CA SER A 157 29.33 -0.21 0.05
C SER A 157 28.79 0.35 -1.27
N ASN A 158 29.09 -0.27 -2.42
CA ASN A 158 28.63 0.24 -3.73
C ASN A 158 27.16 -0.09 -3.98
N GLN A 159 26.72 -1.29 -3.57
CA GLN A 159 25.31 -1.68 -3.61
C GLN A 159 24.47 -0.80 -2.68
N ALA A 160 24.98 -0.46 -1.49
CA ALA A 160 24.29 0.42 -0.55
C ALA A 160 24.11 1.85 -1.08
N ALA A 161 25.00 2.32 -1.97
CA ALA A 161 24.88 3.63 -2.61
C ALA A 161 23.83 3.63 -3.72
N LEU A 162 23.80 2.60 -4.57
CA LEU A 162 22.76 2.43 -5.59
C LEU A 162 21.37 2.25 -4.96
N ASN A 163 21.26 1.45 -3.88
CA ASN A 163 20.03 1.28 -3.11
C ASN A 163 19.50 2.58 -2.45
N SER A 164 20.29 3.66 -2.42
CA SER A 164 19.92 4.93 -1.79
C SER A 164 19.38 5.98 -2.77
N ILE A 165 19.44 5.71 -4.07
CA ILE A 165 18.90 6.60 -5.11
C ILE A 165 17.42 6.28 -5.29
N ASP A 166 16.56 7.30 -5.29
CA ASP A 166 15.12 7.12 -5.56
C ASP A 166 14.94 6.55 -6.98
N PRO A 167 14.25 5.40 -7.16
CA PRO A 167 14.04 4.82 -8.49
C PRO A 167 13.40 5.79 -9.49
N LEU A 168 12.57 6.73 -9.03
CA LEU A 168 11.99 7.78 -9.89
C LEU A 168 13.05 8.64 -10.57
N LEU A 169 14.16 8.90 -9.88
CA LEU A 169 15.26 9.73 -10.34
C LEU A 169 16.28 8.92 -11.15
N LEU A 170 16.41 7.61 -10.89
CA LEU A 170 17.39 6.76 -11.57
C LEU A 170 16.87 6.18 -12.89
N THR A 171 15.70 5.56 -12.88
CA THR A 171 15.12 4.87 -14.03
C THR A 171 13.70 5.32 -14.36
N GLY A 172 13.02 5.96 -13.41
CA GLY A 172 11.59 6.28 -13.48
C GLY A 172 11.24 7.52 -14.35
N PRO A 173 10.03 8.09 -14.16
CA PRO A 173 9.53 9.23 -14.91
C PRO A 173 10.43 10.48 -14.89
N ALA A 174 11.15 10.76 -13.80
CA ALA A 174 12.05 11.90 -13.76
C ALA A 174 13.31 11.68 -14.60
N ALA A 175 13.85 10.45 -14.60
CA ALA A 175 14.97 10.07 -15.47
C ALA A 175 14.59 10.14 -16.95
N PHE A 176 13.40 9.64 -17.29
CA PHE A 176 12.85 9.73 -18.65
C PHE A 176 12.59 11.18 -19.08
N THR A 177 12.00 11.98 -18.19
CA THR A 177 11.81 13.42 -18.40
C THR A 177 13.13 14.11 -18.71
N ALA A 178 14.18 13.84 -17.94
CA ALA A 178 15.48 14.45 -18.13
C ALA A 178 16.12 14.07 -19.49
N ALA A 179 15.91 12.85 -19.96
CA ALA A 179 16.38 12.40 -21.27
C ALA A 179 15.67 13.11 -22.43
N VAL A 180 14.34 13.19 -22.38
CA VAL A 180 13.56 13.89 -23.41
C VAL A 180 13.85 15.40 -23.40
N LYS A 181 13.99 15.98 -22.20
CA LYS A 181 14.38 17.38 -22.01
C LYS A 181 15.75 17.67 -22.62
N GLU A 182 16.76 16.85 -22.33
CA GLU A 182 18.08 17.00 -22.93
C GLU A 182 18.04 16.93 -24.45
N TRP A 183 17.30 15.97 -25.01
CA TRP A 183 17.15 15.83 -26.46
C TRP A 183 16.51 17.06 -27.08
N LEU A 184 15.34 17.49 -26.60
CA LEU A 184 14.59 18.62 -27.16
C LEU A 184 15.31 19.96 -26.96
N VAL A 185 15.89 20.21 -25.78
CA VAL A 185 16.66 21.44 -25.51
C VAL A 185 17.87 21.51 -26.46
N THR A 186 18.62 20.41 -26.59
CA THR A 186 19.83 20.38 -27.42
C THR A 186 19.52 20.49 -28.92
N THR A 187 18.46 19.81 -29.40
CA THR A 187 18.16 19.72 -30.84
C THR A 187 17.32 20.88 -31.37
N THR A 188 16.45 21.47 -30.55
CA THR A 188 15.52 22.50 -31.01
C THR A 188 15.62 23.83 -30.24
N GLY A 189 16.45 23.89 -29.19
CA GLY A 189 16.53 25.06 -28.31
C GLY A 189 15.30 25.22 -27.41
N LEU A 190 14.49 24.16 -27.24
CA LEU A 190 13.22 24.23 -26.51
C LEU A 190 13.42 24.73 -25.08
N ARG A 191 12.69 25.78 -24.69
CA ARG A 191 12.50 26.11 -23.28
C ARG A 191 11.55 25.09 -22.66
N TRP A 192 12.09 24.16 -21.85
CA TRP A 192 11.31 23.04 -21.30
C TRP A 192 9.97 23.44 -20.66
N ASN A 193 9.96 24.53 -19.89
CA ASN A 193 8.77 25.02 -19.20
C ASN A 193 7.67 25.55 -20.15
N ALA A 194 8.00 25.85 -21.40
CA ALA A 194 7.03 26.22 -22.43
C ALA A 194 6.08 25.06 -22.77
N LEU A 195 6.40 23.82 -22.37
CA LEU A 195 5.51 22.67 -22.56
C LEU A 195 4.27 22.67 -21.63
N SER A 196 4.26 23.48 -20.56
CA SER A 196 3.14 23.57 -19.62
C SER A 196 1.83 23.94 -20.34
N GLY A 197 0.73 23.25 -19.99
CA GLY A 197 -0.61 23.52 -20.51
C GLY A 197 -1.43 24.49 -19.66
N LEU A 198 -0.85 25.04 -18.59
CA LEU A 198 -1.58 25.84 -17.60
C LEU A 198 -2.11 27.17 -18.17
N ALA A 199 -1.44 27.74 -19.17
CA ALA A 199 -1.79 29.04 -19.75
C ALA A 199 -2.56 28.96 -21.07
N ASP A 200 -2.62 27.78 -21.72
CA ASP A 200 -3.21 27.60 -23.06
C ASP A 200 -4.40 26.64 -23.07
N GLY A 201 -4.91 26.27 -21.89
CA GLY A 201 -6.05 25.38 -21.75
C GLY A 201 -5.73 23.89 -22.00
N GLY A 202 -4.45 23.53 -21.95
CA GLY A 202 -3.97 22.17 -22.17
C GLY A 202 -3.83 21.87 -23.66
N GLN A 203 -3.18 22.74 -24.41
CA GLN A 203 -2.89 22.50 -25.83
C GLN A 203 -1.80 21.43 -25.99
N SER A 204 -1.99 20.51 -26.93
CA SER A 204 -0.96 19.57 -27.39
C SER A 204 0.20 20.32 -28.07
N LYS A 205 1.44 19.91 -27.79
CA LYS A 205 2.64 20.61 -28.24
C LYS A 205 3.52 19.68 -29.05
N VAL A 206 3.64 19.96 -30.34
CA VAL A 206 4.57 19.26 -31.22
C VAL A 206 5.90 20.02 -31.28
N VAL A 207 7.00 19.29 -31.12
CA VAL A 207 8.37 19.82 -31.23
C VAL A 207 9.19 18.85 -32.08
N GLY A 208 9.42 19.21 -33.35
CA GLY A 208 10.12 18.34 -34.28
C GLY A 208 9.27 17.13 -34.66
N ASP A 209 9.73 15.93 -34.33
CA ASP A 209 9.02 14.65 -34.51
C ASP A 209 8.40 14.10 -33.22
N ILE A 210 8.36 14.89 -32.14
CA ILE A 210 7.79 14.50 -30.85
C ILE A 210 6.48 15.26 -30.60
N LEU A 211 5.40 14.53 -30.31
CA LEU A 211 4.14 15.07 -29.82
C LEU A 211 4.09 14.96 -28.28
N VAL A 212 4.00 16.09 -27.60
CA VAL A 212 3.82 16.19 -26.15
C VAL A 212 2.35 16.46 -25.86
N LEU A 213 1.67 15.49 -25.28
CA LEU A 213 0.27 15.60 -24.88
C LEU A 213 0.13 16.29 -23.52
N PRO A 214 -0.90 17.13 -23.35
CA PRO A 214 -1.15 17.83 -22.09
C PRO A 214 -1.48 16.84 -20.97
N ILE A 215 -1.52 17.32 -19.73
CA ILE A 215 -1.86 16.46 -18.58
C ILE A 215 -3.21 15.75 -18.75
N THR A 216 -4.20 16.38 -19.38
CA THR A 216 -5.49 15.73 -19.68
C THR A 216 -5.35 14.59 -20.68
N GLY A 217 -4.38 14.65 -21.59
CA GLY A 217 -4.19 13.64 -22.62
C GLY A 217 -3.81 12.29 -22.04
N PHE A 218 -2.81 12.26 -21.15
CA PHE A 218 -2.32 11.02 -20.55
C PHE A 218 -2.77 10.85 -19.10
N SER A 219 -2.91 11.90 -18.30
CA SER A 219 -3.31 11.84 -16.89
C SER A 219 -4.66 12.55 -16.59
N PRO A 220 -5.78 12.22 -17.28
CA PRO A 220 -7.10 12.81 -17.03
C PRO A 220 -7.69 12.34 -15.70
N GLY A 221 -8.77 13.02 -15.26
CA GLY A 221 -9.61 12.57 -14.16
C GLY A 221 -9.02 12.78 -12.77
N ARG A 222 -8.05 13.69 -12.62
CA ARG A 222 -7.48 13.99 -11.30
C ARG A 222 -8.47 14.74 -10.41
N GLY A 223 -8.40 14.45 -9.10
CA GLY A 223 -9.26 15.08 -8.09
C GLY A 223 -8.95 16.57 -7.87
N ILE A 224 -9.73 17.21 -7.00
CA ILE A 224 -9.68 18.67 -6.75
C ILE A 224 -8.30 19.14 -6.23
N TYR A 225 -7.61 18.30 -5.46
CA TYR A 225 -6.27 18.61 -4.95
C TYR A 225 -5.19 18.10 -5.91
N GLY A 226 -4.28 18.99 -6.34
CA GLY A 226 -3.20 18.63 -7.26
C GLY A 226 -3.66 18.34 -8.69
N ASN A 227 -4.80 18.91 -9.10
CA ASN A 227 -5.41 18.69 -10.41
C ASN A 227 -4.51 19.11 -11.59
N MET A 228 -3.66 20.14 -11.41
CA MET A 228 -2.68 20.59 -12.42
C MET A 228 -3.31 20.91 -13.79
N GLY A 229 -4.59 21.30 -13.82
CA GLY A 229 -5.32 21.57 -15.07
C GLY A 229 -5.86 20.32 -15.79
N SER A 230 -5.78 19.14 -15.16
CA SER A 230 -6.39 17.91 -15.68
C SER A 230 -7.91 18.02 -15.73
N LYS A 231 -8.47 17.59 -16.87
CA LYS A 231 -9.92 17.57 -17.12
C LYS A 231 -10.45 16.14 -16.98
N SER A 232 -11.77 15.98 -17.15
CA SER A 232 -12.44 14.69 -17.03
C SER A 232 -11.88 13.63 -17.99
N VAL A 233 -12.01 12.34 -17.63
CA VAL A 233 -11.71 11.21 -18.51
C VAL A 233 -12.55 11.21 -19.80
N ASN A 234 -13.68 11.91 -19.81
CA ASN A 234 -14.53 12.08 -20.99
C ASN A 234 -14.09 13.24 -21.90
N ASP A 235 -13.05 14.00 -21.52
CA ASP A 235 -12.58 15.14 -22.30
C ASP A 235 -12.07 14.71 -23.68
N PRO A 236 -12.33 15.48 -24.76
CA PRO A 236 -11.87 15.12 -26.09
C PRO A 236 -10.34 15.03 -26.25
N SER A 237 -9.56 15.58 -25.34
CA SER A 237 -8.10 15.44 -25.34
C SER A 237 -7.63 14.16 -24.65
N ALA A 238 -8.45 13.52 -23.81
CA ALA A 238 -8.09 12.30 -23.07
C ALA A 238 -7.81 11.11 -24.01
N ARG A 239 -6.68 10.42 -23.82
CA ARG A 239 -6.23 9.25 -24.60
C ARG A 239 -6.13 8.00 -23.75
N LEU A 240 -5.64 8.15 -22.52
CA LEU A 240 -5.35 7.07 -21.59
C LEU A 240 -5.83 7.44 -20.20
N PHE A 241 -6.15 6.44 -19.39
CA PHE A 241 -6.44 6.58 -17.97
C PHE A 241 -5.62 5.58 -17.17
N HIS A 242 -4.87 6.06 -16.19
CA HIS A 242 -4.06 5.22 -15.31
C HIS A 242 -4.79 4.98 -13.99
N HIS A 243 -5.07 3.72 -13.67
CA HIS A 243 -5.86 3.33 -12.50
C HIS A 243 -5.08 3.40 -11.18
N ALA A 244 -3.74 3.48 -11.24
CA ALA A 244 -2.86 3.59 -10.07
C ALA A 244 -3.06 2.45 -9.05
N GLN A 245 -3.32 1.24 -9.55
CA GLN A 245 -3.67 0.04 -8.75
C GLN A 245 -2.47 -0.54 -8.00
N GLY A 246 -1.24 -0.15 -8.35
CA GLY A 246 0.00 -0.73 -7.82
C GLY A 246 1.09 0.29 -7.48
N SER A 247 0.81 1.25 -6.59
CA SER A 247 1.83 2.17 -6.04
C SER A 247 2.99 1.38 -5.39
N TRP A 248 4.09 1.17 -6.13
CA TRP A 248 5.31 0.48 -5.70
C TRP A 248 6.08 1.21 -4.60
N ARG A 249 5.72 2.45 -4.26
CA ARG A 249 6.24 3.15 -3.09
C ARG A 249 5.75 2.43 -1.83
N LYS A 250 6.64 1.70 -1.15
CA LYS A 250 6.49 1.46 0.29
C LYS A 250 6.32 2.83 0.93
N THR A 251 5.27 3.03 1.73
CA THR A 251 5.01 4.29 2.43
C THR A 251 6.23 4.68 3.26
N ASP A 252 7.05 5.60 2.77
CA ASP A 252 8.12 6.20 3.55
C ASP A 252 7.50 7.26 4.47
N PHE A 253 7.47 6.95 5.77
CA PHE A 253 6.91 7.80 6.80
C PHE A 253 7.55 9.19 6.84
N VAL A 254 8.82 9.34 6.45
CA VAL A 254 9.52 10.64 6.41
C VAL A 254 9.00 11.49 5.26
N VAL A 255 8.74 10.87 4.11
CA VAL A 255 8.18 11.55 2.93
C VAL A 255 6.72 11.94 3.19
N GLU A 256 5.92 11.04 3.75
CA GLU A 256 4.50 11.25 4.05
C GLU A 256 4.27 12.18 5.25
N ALA A 257 5.06 12.07 6.33
CA ALA A 257 5.05 13.06 7.42
C ALA A 257 5.57 14.41 6.94
N GLY A 258 6.52 14.41 6.00
CA GLY A 258 6.93 15.60 5.28
C GLY A 258 5.75 16.23 4.54
N LYS A 259 5.00 15.47 3.73
CA LYS A 259 3.82 15.95 2.99
C LYS A 259 2.76 16.48 3.97
N PHE A 260 2.49 15.76 5.05
CA PHE A 260 1.53 16.14 6.09
C PHE A 260 1.92 17.43 6.84
N CYS A 261 3.18 17.58 7.27
CA CYS A 261 3.69 18.82 7.86
C CYS A 261 3.59 20.00 6.87
N ARG A 262 3.82 19.75 5.58
CA ARG A 262 3.76 20.77 4.52
C ARG A 262 2.33 21.19 4.16
N THR A 263 1.36 20.29 4.34
CA THR A 263 -0.06 20.56 4.07
C THR A 263 -0.77 21.25 5.24
N LYS A 264 -0.44 20.90 6.50
CA LYS A 264 -1.14 21.48 7.68
C LYS A 264 -0.62 22.85 8.14
N TYR A 265 0.66 23.16 7.94
CA TYR A 265 1.25 24.42 8.40
C TYR A 265 1.28 25.49 7.29
N GLN A 266 0.19 25.61 6.54
CA GLN A 266 -0.01 26.57 5.45
C GLN A 266 0.02 28.05 5.89
N LYS A 267 -0.09 28.34 7.20
CA LYS A 267 -0.28 29.71 7.72
C LYS A 267 0.76 30.23 8.71
N SER A 268 1.77 29.43 9.06
CA SER A 268 2.60 29.74 10.25
C SER A 268 4.03 30.20 9.94
N GLY A 269 4.51 30.18 8.69
CA GLY A 269 5.84 30.70 8.35
C GLY A 269 7.03 30.01 9.04
N TYR A 270 6.84 28.83 9.65
CA TYR A 270 7.85 28.19 10.50
C TYR A 270 8.90 27.36 9.75
N CYS A 271 8.91 27.37 8.40
CA CYS A 271 9.88 26.63 7.59
C CYS A 271 10.50 27.47 6.47
N ARG A 272 11.04 28.65 6.82
CA ARG A 272 12.20 29.29 6.14
C ARG A 272 12.78 30.39 7.04
N GLN A 273 14.09 30.60 6.95
CA GLN A 273 14.88 31.50 7.80
C GLN A 273 14.48 32.99 7.69
N PRO A 274 14.87 33.83 8.67
CA PRO A 274 14.07 34.96 9.11
C PRO A 274 14.42 36.25 8.37
N THR A 275 13.41 36.91 7.81
CA THR A 275 13.44 38.37 7.64
C THR A 275 13.17 38.99 9.00
N THR A 276 14.09 39.86 9.41
CA THR A 276 14.09 40.65 10.63
C THR A 276 12.78 41.41 10.82
N SER A 277 12.15 41.27 11.99
CA SER A 277 11.87 42.39 12.91
C SER A 277 11.01 41.97 14.11
N VAL A 278 11.52 42.36 15.29
CA VAL A 278 10.89 42.44 16.63
C VAL A 278 10.32 41.14 17.22
N VAL A 279 11.13 40.42 18.01
CA VAL A 279 10.64 39.35 18.89
C VAL A 279 11.08 39.59 20.34
N SER A 280 10.10 39.54 21.23
CA SER A 280 10.19 39.71 22.68
C SER A 280 11.22 38.77 23.35
N ILE A 281 11.80 39.24 24.46
CA ILE A 281 12.91 38.67 25.24
C ILE A 281 12.73 37.16 25.57
N THR A 282 11.49 36.67 25.64
CA THR A 282 11.16 35.26 25.90
C THR A 282 11.55 34.33 24.73
N ALA A 283 11.42 34.79 23.48
CA ALA A 283 11.77 33.99 22.30
C ALA A 283 13.29 33.84 22.15
N MET A 284 14.08 34.83 22.58
CA MET A 284 15.54 34.74 22.58
C MET A 284 16.07 33.62 23.47
N ARG A 285 15.41 33.34 24.61
CA ARG A 285 15.80 32.22 25.49
C ARG A 285 15.50 30.85 24.88
N VAL A 286 14.36 30.72 24.21
CA VAL A 286 13.99 29.50 23.46
C VAL A 286 14.91 29.28 22.26
N LEU A 287 15.19 30.34 21.48
CA LEU A 287 16.14 30.31 20.37
C LEU A 287 17.57 30.00 20.84
N TRP A 288 17.99 30.49 22.01
CA TRP A 288 19.29 30.17 22.59
C TRP A 288 19.36 28.71 23.04
N PHE A 289 18.30 28.18 23.66
CA PHE A 289 18.20 26.76 24.04
C PHE A 289 18.20 25.84 22.82
N LEU A 290 17.42 26.17 21.78
CA LEU A 290 17.39 25.45 20.51
C LEU A 290 18.72 25.54 19.74
N LYS A 291 19.41 26.70 19.75
CA LYS A 291 20.76 26.84 19.19
C LYS A 291 21.81 26.08 20.01
N ARG A 292 21.60 25.88 21.32
CA ARG A 292 22.49 25.08 22.19
C ARG A 292 22.29 23.59 21.95
N LEU A 293 21.05 23.12 21.81
CA LEU A 293 20.72 21.76 21.35
C LEU A 293 21.26 21.48 19.94
N SER A 294 21.03 22.39 19.00
CA SER A 294 21.59 22.30 17.64
C SER A 294 23.12 22.22 17.63
N ARG A 295 23.80 22.93 18.53
CA ARG A 295 25.28 22.88 18.65
C ARG A 295 25.76 21.57 19.29
N MET A 296 25.02 21.01 20.26
CA MET A 296 25.31 19.67 20.80
C MET A 296 25.14 18.56 19.76
N VAL A 297 24.16 18.69 18.85
CA VAL A 297 23.90 17.72 17.78
C VAL A 297 24.85 17.88 16.58
N ARG A 298 25.43 19.06 16.37
CA ARG A 298 26.31 19.35 15.21
C ARG A 298 27.68 18.64 15.27
N GLY A 299 28.07 18.08 16.41
CA GLY A 299 29.36 17.41 16.61
C GLY A 299 29.28 15.89 16.79
N GLN A 300 28.09 15.29 16.78
CA GLN A 300 27.91 13.85 16.95
C GLN A 300 27.10 13.29 15.78
N SER A 301 27.63 12.24 15.14
CA SER A 301 26.93 11.51 14.08
C SER A 301 25.50 11.18 14.53
N LEU A 302 24.48 11.57 13.75
CA LEU A 302 23.06 11.27 13.98
C LEU A 302 22.81 9.79 14.35
N ARG A 303 23.65 8.87 13.86
CA ARG A 303 23.62 7.44 14.20
C ARG A 303 23.90 7.14 15.68
N ARG A 304 24.70 7.97 16.38
CA ARG A 304 25.02 7.80 17.81
C ARG A 304 23.87 8.22 18.73
N LEU A 305 22.98 9.10 18.28
CA LEU A 305 21.77 9.51 19.01
C LEU A 305 20.53 8.69 18.63
N ALA A 306 20.50 8.11 17.43
CA ALA A 306 19.38 7.27 16.98
C ALA A 306 19.22 6.01 17.84
N PHE A 307 20.32 5.29 18.11
CA PHE A 307 20.28 4.05 18.91
C PHE A 307 19.71 4.24 20.34
N PRO A 308 20.20 5.18 21.17
CA PRO A 308 19.63 5.38 22.51
C PRO A 308 18.18 5.88 22.46
N LEU A 309 17.80 6.66 21.43
CA LEU A 309 16.42 7.10 21.24
C LEU A 309 15.50 5.92 20.90
N THR A 310 15.91 5.01 20.02
CA THR A 310 15.15 3.80 19.70
C THR A 310 15.00 2.91 20.93
N LEU A 311 16.07 2.70 21.70
CA LEU A 311 15.99 1.95 22.96
C LEU A 311 15.05 2.60 23.97
N LEU A 312 15.08 3.93 24.09
CA LEU A 312 14.16 4.66 24.96
C LEU A 312 12.69 4.46 24.53
N ILE A 313 12.40 4.54 23.23
CA ILE A 313 11.04 4.34 22.69
C ILE A 313 10.54 2.92 22.99
N ILE A 314 11.37 1.91 22.80
CA ILE A 314 11.04 0.51 23.10
C ILE A 314 10.81 0.34 24.60
N ALA A 315 11.71 0.87 25.44
CA ALA A 315 11.61 0.78 26.89
C ALA A 315 10.34 1.48 27.43
N VAL A 316 10.00 2.65 26.90
CA VAL A 316 8.77 3.38 27.25
C VAL A 316 7.53 2.58 26.82
N SER A 317 7.54 2.00 25.62
CA SER A 317 6.41 1.20 25.12
C SER A 317 6.19 -0.06 25.96
N LEU A 318 7.27 -0.76 26.32
CA LEU A 318 7.21 -1.94 27.19
C LEU A 318 6.80 -1.56 28.62
N GLY A 319 7.32 -0.45 29.16
CA GLY A 319 6.94 0.07 30.47
C GLY A 319 5.46 0.45 30.53
N LEU A 320 4.95 1.13 29.51
CA LEU A 320 3.52 1.42 29.37
C LEU A 320 2.68 0.15 29.25
N TYR A 321 3.14 -0.85 28.48
CA TYR A 321 2.44 -2.13 28.38
C TYR A 321 2.30 -2.81 29.75
N LEU A 322 3.42 -2.96 30.48
CA LEU A 322 3.41 -3.58 31.81
C LEU A 322 2.53 -2.78 32.79
N LEU A 323 2.60 -1.46 32.74
CA LEU A 323 1.79 -0.59 33.59
C LEU A 323 0.29 -0.73 33.29
N LEU A 324 -0.10 -0.63 32.02
CA LEU A 324 -1.52 -0.55 31.62
C LEU A 324 -2.20 -1.91 31.56
N ALA A 325 -1.50 -2.96 31.11
CA ALA A 325 -2.07 -4.31 30.97
C ALA A 325 -2.13 -5.10 32.29
N TYR A 326 -1.37 -4.68 33.32
CA TYR A 326 -1.30 -5.39 34.60
C TYR A 326 -1.58 -4.46 35.79
N SER A 327 -0.74 -3.47 36.04
CA SER A 327 -0.84 -2.65 37.27
C SER A 327 -2.10 -1.78 37.31
N LEU A 328 -2.49 -1.19 36.18
CA LEU A 328 -3.63 -0.28 36.06
C LEU A 328 -4.81 -0.89 35.26
N ALA A 329 -4.78 -2.19 34.99
CA ALA A 329 -5.76 -2.87 34.13
C ALA A 329 -7.22 -2.72 34.59
N ASN A 330 -7.44 -2.51 35.90
CA ASN A 330 -8.76 -2.35 36.52
C ASN A 330 -8.90 -1.01 37.26
N ASP A 331 -8.08 -0.01 36.94
CA ASP A 331 -8.23 1.31 37.56
C ASP A 331 -9.49 2.01 37.00
N PRO A 332 -10.43 2.47 37.86
CA PRO A 332 -11.70 3.06 37.42
C PRO A 332 -11.57 4.38 36.64
N ARG A 333 -10.39 5.00 36.68
CA ARG A 333 -10.09 6.20 35.87
C ARG A 333 -9.76 5.82 34.41
N LEU A 334 -9.23 4.62 34.18
CA LEU A 334 -8.88 4.12 32.84
C LEU A 334 -9.98 3.22 32.28
N VAL A 335 -10.52 2.32 33.09
CA VAL A 335 -11.63 1.43 32.74
C VAL A 335 -12.84 1.80 33.59
N PRO A 336 -13.80 2.58 33.07
CA PRO A 336 -14.86 3.19 33.87
C PRO A 336 -15.74 2.19 34.61
N ILE A 337 -16.48 2.67 35.62
CA ILE A 337 -17.37 1.84 36.44
C ILE A 337 -18.41 1.07 35.61
N ALA A 338 -18.87 1.66 34.49
CA ALA A 338 -19.78 0.97 33.57
C ALA A 338 -19.19 -0.33 33.01
N PHE A 339 -17.87 -0.40 32.76
CA PHE A 339 -17.18 -1.63 32.39
C PHE A 339 -16.94 -2.56 33.59
N GLN A 340 -16.60 -2.01 34.75
CA GLN A 340 -16.25 -2.80 35.93
C GLN A 340 -17.45 -3.43 36.63
N GLU A 341 -18.63 -2.83 36.54
CA GLU A 341 -19.85 -3.30 37.20
C GLU A 341 -20.78 -4.07 36.27
N ALA A 342 -20.58 -3.98 34.95
CA ALA A 342 -21.35 -4.73 33.97
C ALA A 342 -21.28 -6.24 34.23
N LYS A 343 -22.45 -6.87 34.19
CA LYS A 343 -22.66 -8.32 34.32
C LYS A 343 -23.06 -8.95 32.99
N SER A 344 -23.51 -8.16 32.01
CA SER A 344 -24.06 -8.64 30.75
C SER A 344 -23.62 -7.74 29.60
N ILE A 345 -22.47 -8.09 29.01
CA ILE A 345 -21.81 -7.30 27.97
C ILE A 345 -22.26 -7.81 26.59
N LEU A 346 -22.67 -6.89 25.72
CA LEU A 346 -23.00 -7.14 24.33
C LEU A 346 -22.00 -6.46 23.41
N LEU A 347 -21.35 -7.25 22.56
CA LEU A 347 -20.59 -6.75 21.42
C LEU A 347 -21.46 -6.86 20.16
N VAL A 348 -21.61 -5.76 19.43
CA VAL A 348 -22.36 -5.71 18.16
C VAL A 348 -21.39 -5.42 17.01
N THR A 349 -21.20 -6.39 16.12
CA THR A 349 -20.30 -6.32 14.96
C THR A 349 -21.04 -6.49 13.64
N ALA A 350 -20.37 -6.20 12.52
CA ALA A 350 -20.98 -6.31 11.21
C ALA A 350 -20.83 -7.73 10.66
N HIS A 351 -19.63 -8.32 10.80
CA HIS A 351 -19.26 -9.57 10.15
C HIS A 351 -18.56 -10.57 11.08
N PRO A 352 -18.49 -11.85 10.69
CA PRO A 352 -17.70 -12.86 11.40
C PRO A 352 -16.21 -12.65 11.20
N ASP A 353 -15.46 -12.35 12.27
CA ASP A 353 -14.02 -12.03 12.39
C ASP A 353 -13.76 -10.71 13.14
N ASP A 354 -14.69 -9.75 13.02
CA ASP A 354 -14.63 -8.44 13.65
C ASP A 354 -14.33 -8.51 15.16
N GLU A 355 -14.88 -9.51 15.84
CA GLU A 355 -14.78 -9.67 17.30
C GLU A 355 -13.34 -9.89 17.76
N THR A 356 -12.54 -10.59 16.94
CA THR A 356 -11.14 -10.89 17.23
C THR A 356 -10.19 -9.94 16.51
N LEU A 357 -10.54 -9.44 15.32
CA LEU A 357 -9.75 -8.43 14.60
C LEU A 357 -9.68 -7.08 15.33
N PHE A 358 -10.81 -6.63 15.91
CA PHE A 358 -10.93 -5.26 16.41
C PHE A 358 -11.24 -5.18 17.89
N PHE A 359 -11.99 -6.13 18.45
CA PHE A 359 -12.54 -6.04 19.80
C PHE A 359 -11.89 -6.97 20.83
N SER A 360 -10.81 -7.65 20.46
CA SER A 360 -10.07 -8.59 21.33
C SER A 360 -9.84 -8.10 22.77
N PRO A 361 -9.30 -6.88 23.03
CA PRO A 361 -9.12 -6.41 24.42
C PRO A 361 -10.44 -6.26 25.18
N THR A 362 -11.52 -5.90 24.50
CA THR A 362 -12.82 -5.62 25.12
C THR A 362 -13.63 -6.89 25.34
N ILE A 363 -13.69 -7.80 24.37
CA ILE A 363 -14.46 -9.05 24.48
C ILE A 363 -13.85 -10.04 25.48
N THR A 364 -12.53 -9.96 25.72
CA THR A 364 -11.82 -10.75 26.72
C THR A 364 -11.72 -10.06 28.09
N TYR A 365 -12.22 -8.83 28.23
CA TYR A 365 -12.21 -8.13 29.51
C TYR A 365 -13.05 -8.89 30.54
N ARG A 366 -12.47 -9.18 31.71
CA ARG A 366 -13.07 -9.99 32.79
C ARG A 366 -13.56 -11.39 32.34
N GLN A 367 -12.93 -11.99 31.33
CA GLN A 367 -13.31 -13.32 30.84
C GLN A 367 -13.29 -14.44 31.90
N ASN A 368 -12.49 -14.29 32.97
CA ASN A 368 -12.38 -15.29 34.04
C ASN A 368 -13.42 -15.06 35.17
N ASP A 369 -14.27 -14.04 35.06
CA ASP A 369 -15.29 -13.74 36.05
C ASP A 369 -16.59 -14.47 35.71
N ALA A 370 -16.91 -15.52 36.47
CA ALA A 370 -18.12 -16.33 36.26
C ALA A 370 -19.42 -15.53 36.41
N GLY A 371 -19.38 -14.35 37.04
CA GLY A 371 -20.54 -13.46 37.17
C GLY A 371 -20.78 -12.57 35.95
N VAL A 372 -19.86 -12.56 34.96
CA VAL A 372 -19.95 -11.72 33.76
C VAL A 372 -20.30 -12.58 32.55
N LYS A 373 -21.48 -12.32 31.99
CA LYS A 373 -21.95 -12.92 30.75
C LYS A 373 -21.58 -12.04 29.57
N ARG A 374 -20.99 -12.65 28.54
CA ARG A 374 -20.62 -11.99 27.30
C ARG A 374 -21.52 -12.49 26.18
N SER A 375 -21.78 -11.64 25.21
CA SER A 375 -22.67 -11.92 24.09
C SER A 375 -22.15 -11.22 22.85
N LEU A 376 -22.28 -11.88 21.72
CA LEU A 376 -21.88 -11.38 20.42
C LEU A 376 -23.09 -11.41 19.49
N LEU A 377 -23.40 -10.26 18.91
CA LEU A 377 -24.40 -10.10 17.87
C LEU A 377 -23.70 -9.64 16.59
N VAL A 378 -23.63 -10.53 15.61
CA VAL A 378 -23.08 -10.26 14.28
C VAL A 378 -24.24 -10.04 13.31
N ILE A 379 -24.30 -8.86 12.72
CA ILE A 379 -25.47 -8.42 11.94
C ILE A 379 -25.60 -9.12 10.58
N SER A 380 -24.49 -9.63 10.03
CA SER A 380 -24.47 -10.34 8.76
C SER A 380 -23.57 -11.57 8.82
N SER A 381 -23.88 -12.60 8.04
CA SER A 381 -23.07 -13.80 7.85
C SER A 381 -21.75 -13.55 7.09
N GLY A 382 -21.55 -12.34 6.56
CA GLY A 382 -20.33 -12.02 5.80
C GLY A 382 -20.29 -12.71 4.43
N ASN A 383 -21.46 -12.97 3.85
CA ASN A 383 -21.62 -13.79 2.64
C ASN A 383 -21.33 -13.05 1.32
N TYR A 384 -20.58 -11.94 1.34
CA TYR A 384 -20.28 -11.17 0.13
C TYR A 384 -19.56 -12.01 -0.93
N ASP A 385 -18.63 -12.88 -0.50
CA ASP A 385 -17.87 -13.79 -1.37
C ASP A 385 -18.50 -15.20 -1.48
N GLY A 386 -19.73 -15.39 -1.01
CA GLY A 386 -20.41 -16.70 -1.03
C GLY A 386 -19.94 -17.69 0.04
N LEU A 387 -19.22 -17.21 1.07
CA LEU A 387 -18.64 -18.03 2.16
C LEU A 387 -19.42 -17.95 3.49
N GLY A 388 -20.66 -17.46 3.47
CA GLY A 388 -21.46 -17.18 4.68
C GLY A 388 -21.56 -18.37 5.62
N ASP A 389 -21.96 -19.55 5.14
CA ASP A 389 -22.14 -20.75 5.98
C ASP A 389 -20.84 -21.18 6.69
N LYS A 390 -19.71 -21.06 5.97
CA LYS A 390 -18.38 -21.32 6.53
C LYS A 390 -18.06 -20.31 7.63
N ARG A 391 -18.21 -19.01 7.34
CA ARG A 391 -17.94 -17.91 8.29
C ARG A 391 -18.81 -17.97 9.53
N GLN A 392 -20.06 -18.43 9.42
CA GLN A 392 -20.91 -18.67 10.59
C GLN A 392 -20.33 -19.77 11.49
N SER A 393 -19.88 -20.88 10.91
CA SER A 393 -19.26 -21.99 11.65
C SER A 393 -17.93 -21.56 12.32
N GLU A 394 -17.12 -20.77 11.60
CA GLU A 394 -15.88 -20.18 12.09
C GLU A 394 -16.14 -19.23 13.27
N LEU A 395 -17.21 -18.41 13.19
CA LEU A 395 -17.63 -17.54 14.30
C LEU A 395 -17.99 -18.31 15.56
N HIS A 396 -18.78 -19.37 15.43
CA HIS A 396 -19.20 -20.17 16.58
C HIS A 396 -17.98 -20.80 17.26
N SER A 397 -17.02 -21.30 16.46
CA SER A 397 -15.74 -21.79 16.98
C SER A 397 -14.93 -20.69 17.67
N SER A 398 -14.89 -19.47 17.11
CA SER A 398 -14.27 -18.29 17.74
C SER A 398 -14.96 -17.93 19.07
N CYS A 399 -16.29 -17.98 19.13
CA CYS A 399 -17.07 -17.74 20.34
C CYS A 399 -16.76 -18.76 21.45
N ASP A 400 -16.60 -20.04 21.10
CA ASP A 400 -16.21 -21.09 22.04
C ASP A 400 -14.83 -20.81 22.65
N GLU A 401 -13.85 -20.43 21.84
CA GLU A 401 -12.51 -20.01 22.30
C GLU A 401 -12.56 -18.76 23.21
N LEU A 402 -13.45 -17.82 22.91
CA LEU A 402 -13.69 -16.63 23.75
C LEU A 402 -14.48 -16.95 25.03
N GLY A 403 -15.04 -18.16 25.16
CA GLY A 403 -15.91 -18.58 26.25
C GLY A 403 -17.25 -17.85 26.25
N ILE A 404 -17.78 -17.53 25.06
CA ILE A 404 -19.11 -16.97 24.86
C ILE A 404 -20.07 -18.14 24.66
N PRO A 405 -21.12 -18.29 25.50
CA PRO A 405 -22.11 -19.35 25.33
C PRO A 405 -22.77 -19.31 23.95
N GLU A 406 -23.05 -20.48 23.36
CA GLU A 406 -23.67 -20.62 22.04
C GLU A 406 -24.99 -19.84 21.93
N ASP A 407 -25.84 -19.84 22.97
CA ASP A 407 -27.10 -19.10 23.02
C ASP A 407 -26.95 -17.57 23.08
N ARG A 408 -25.70 -17.11 23.23
CA ARG A 408 -25.28 -15.70 23.29
C ARG A 408 -24.27 -15.33 22.18
N CYS A 409 -23.99 -16.23 21.25
CA CYS A 409 -23.23 -15.96 20.04
C CYS A 409 -24.15 -16.10 18.83
N VAL A 410 -24.60 -14.98 18.28
CA VAL A 410 -25.58 -14.97 17.19
C VAL A 410 -25.03 -14.26 15.97
N VAL A 411 -25.15 -14.93 14.83
CA VAL A 411 -24.95 -14.38 13.50
C VAL A 411 -26.28 -14.36 12.76
N LEU A 412 -26.62 -13.22 12.17
CA LEU A 412 -27.85 -13.04 11.44
C LEU A 412 -27.62 -13.18 9.94
N ASP A 413 -28.62 -13.69 9.24
CA ASP A 413 -28.62 -13.83 7.78
C ASP A 413 -29.90 -13.23 7.19
N ILE A 414 -30.05 -11.92 7.37
CA ILE A 414 -31.23 -11.15 6.93
C ILE A 414 -30.94 -10.56 5.55
N ALA A 415 -31.88 -10.70 4.61
CA ALA A 415 -31.69 -10.30 3.21
C ALA A 415 -31.36 -8.80 3.05
N GLU A 416 -31.96 -7.94 3.86
CA GLU A 416 -31.75 -6.49 3.82
C GLU A 416 -30.45 -6.03 4.51
N LEU A 417 -29.83 -6.92 5.29
CA LEU A 417 -28.61 -6.67 6.06
C LEU A 417 -27.45 -7.60 5.61
N GLN A 418 -27.48 -8.02 4.34
CA GLN A 418 -26.39 -8.80 3.76
C GLN A 418 -25.12 -7.97 3.61
N ASP A 419 -23.98 -8.67 3.69
CA ASP A 419 -22.68 -8.04 3.52
C ASP A 419 -22.54 -7.46 2.12
N ASN A 420 -22.26 -6.18 2.09
CA ASN A 420 -22.06 -5.39 0.89
C ASN A 420 -21.21 -4.15 1.22
N PRO A 421 -19.98 -4.04 0.72
CA PRO A 421 -19.07 -2.93 1.04
C PRO A 421 -19.53 -1.59 0.42
N LYS A 422 -20.61 -1.55 -0.36
CA LYS A 422 -21.14 -0.37 -1.03
C LYS A 422 -22.53 0.06 -0.54
N GLN A 423 -23.21 -0.74 0.27
CA GLN A 423 -24.59 -0.50 0.67
C GLN A 423 -24.69 -0.10 2.13
N TRP A 424 -25.44 0.97 2.42
CA TRP A 424 -25.74 1.36 3.81
C TRP A 424 -26.92 0.55 4.32
N TRP A 425 -26.77 -0.11 5.47
CA TRP A 425 -27.87 -0.85 6.11
C TRP A 425 -28.88 0.09 6.78
N ASN A 426 -30.13 -0.37 6.87
CA ASN A 426 -31.20 0.39 7.51
C ASN A 426 -30.96 0.48 9.03
N GLU A 427 -30.77 1.71 9.52
CA GLU A 427 -30.48 1.99 10.93
C GLU A 427 -31.62 1.61 11.88
N ASP A 428 -32.88 1.68 11.41
CA ASP A 428 -34.03 1.24 12.21
C ASP A 428 -34.01 -0.27 12.42
N MET A 429 -33.68 -1.04 11.38
CA MET A 429 -33.55 -2.50 11.52
C MET A 429 -32.44 -2.89 12.49
N VAL A 430 -31.26 -2.25 12.39
CA VAL A 430 -30.16 -2.48 13.33
C VAL A 430 -30.57 -2.08 14.76
N LYS A 431 -31.24 -0.94 14.93
CA LYS A 431 -31.77 -0.52 16.23
C LYS A 431 -32.74 -1.56 16.81
N ASP A 432 -33.67 -2.07 16.02
CA ASP A 432 -34.69 -3.02 16.47
C ASP A 432 -34.07 -4.37 16.86
N LEU A 433 -33.04 -4.81 16.14
CA LEU A 433 -32.23 -5.97 16.50
C LEU A 433 -31.51 -5.75 17.83
N VAL A 434 -30.80 -4.62 17.99
CA VAL A 434 -30.10 -4.29 19.24
C VAL A 434 -31.08 -4.21 20.41
N THR A 435 -32.28 -3.65 20.21
CA THR A 435 -33.35 -3.59 21.21
C THR A 435 -33.77 -5.00 21.64
N SER A 436 -34.05 -5.87 20.67
CA SER A 436 -34.49 -7.25 20.90
C SER A 436 -33.45 -8.06 21.69
N TYR A 437 -32.17 -7.96 21.30
CA TYR A 437 -31.10 -8.70 21.98
C TYR A 437 -30.71 -8.10 23.33
N LYS A 438 -30.83 -6.77 23.50
CA LYS A 438 -30.67 -6.12 24.81
C LYS A 438 -31.68 -6.68 25.81
N GLU A 439 -32.95 -6.82 25.41
CA GLU A 439 -34.01 -7.36 26.26
C GLU A 439 -33.81 -8.85 26.52
N LYS A 440 -33.57 -9.65 25.46
CA LYS A 440 -33.36 -11.10 25.54
C LYS A 440 -32.22 -11.46 26.51
N TRP A 441 -31.13 -10.72 26.47
CA TRP A 441 -29.93 -11.05 27.22
C TRP A 441 -29.71 -10.19 28.47
N HIS A 442 -30.65 -9.30 28.78
CA HIS A 442 -30.58 -8.33 29.88
C HIS A 442 -29.23 -7.58 29.90
N VAL A 443 -28.89 -6.97 28.77
CA VAL A 443 -27.59 -6.32 28.55
C VAL A 443 -27.50 -5.02 29.34
N ASP A 444 -26.38 -4.82 30.04
CA ASP A 444 -26.07 -3.62 30.82
C ASP A 444 -24.89 -2.81 30.26
N LEU A 445 -24.18 -3.33 29.24
CA LEU A 445 -23.12 -2.64 28.51
C LEU A 445 -23.10 -3.05 27.03
N ILE A 446 -23.08 -2.06 26.12
CA ILE A 446 -22.98 -2.27 24.67
C ILE A 446 -21.64 -1.77 24.16
N VAL A 447 -20.99 -2.53 23.27
CA VAL A 447 -19.77 -2.15 22.58
C VAL A 447 -19.96 -2.32 21.07
N THR A 448 -19.51 -1.35 20.28
CA THR A 448 -19.56 -1.41 18.81
C THR A 448 -18.54 -0.48 18.14
N PHE A 449 -18.62 -0.27 16.83
CA PHE A 449 -17.78 0.64 16.07
C PHE A 449 -18.12 2.13 16.31
N ASP A 450 -17.15 3.01 16.06
CA ASP A 450 -17.42 4.44 15.90
C ASP A 450 -17.90 4.79 14.48
N ASN A 451 -18.20 6.08 14.26
CA ASN A 451 -18.65 6.59 12.95
C ASN A 451 -17.63 6.38 11.81
N GLY A 452 -16.38 6.05 12.14
CA GLY A 452 -15.31 5.78 11.18
C GLY A 452 -15.27 4.33 10.70
N GLY A 453 -15.91 3.39 11.41
CA GLY A 453 -15.99 1.98 11.00
C GLY A 453 -14.62 1.33 10.81
N ILE A 454 -13.64 1.69 11.65
CA ILE A 454 -12.23 1.25 11.62
C ILE A 454 -11.48 1.66 10.37
N SER A 455 -11.81 1.08 9.22
CA SER A 455 -11.20 1.33 7.90
C SER A 455 -12.08 2.19 7.00
N GLY A 456 -13.27 2.57 7.45
CA GLY A 456 -14.28 3.23 6.61
C GLY A 456 -15.34 2.27 6.05
N HIS A 457 -15.32 0.99 6.44
CA HIS A 457 -16.25 -0.02 5.95
C HIS A 457 -17.71 0.39 6.19
N ILE A 458 -18.54 0.35 5.15
CA ILE A 458 -19.89 0.92 5.19
C ILE A 458 -20.77 0.20 6.21
N ASN A 459 -20.71 -1.13 6.27
CA ASN A 459 -21.49 -1.94 7.22
C ASN A 459 -21.13 -1.65 8.68
N HIS A 460 -19.84 -1.43 8.99
CA HIS A 460 -19.40 -1.09 10.35
C HIS A 460 -19.98 0.27 10.77
N ARG A 461 -20.00 1.22 9.83
CA ARG A 461 -20.57 2.55 10.03
C ARG A 461 -22.09 2.51 10.17
N SER A 462 -22.77 1.66 9.41
CA SER A 462 -24.22 1.44 9.55
C SER A 462 -24.57 0.79 10.89
N VAL A 463 -23.79 -0.19 11.36
CA VAL A 463 -23.95 -0.76 12.72
C VAL A 463 -23.78 0.33 13.79
N SER A 464 -22.72 1.15 13.67
CA SER A 464 -22.49 2.28 14.57
C SER A 464 -23.68 3.25 14.61
N ALA A 465 -24.23 3.58 13.44
CA ALA A 465 -25.38 4.47 13.32
C ALA A 465 -26.66 3.87 13.95
N GLY A 466 -26.94 2.58 13.72
CA GLY A 466 -28.07 1.88 14.33
C GLY A 466 -27.98 1.80 15.86
N VAL A 467 -26.81 1.43 16.41
CA VAL A 467 -26.57 1.41 17.86
C VAL A 467 -26.68 2.81 18.46
N ARG A 468 -26.15 3.84 17.79
CA ARG A 468 -26.28 5.23 18.23
C ARG A 468 -27.73 5.68 18.24
N LYS A 469 -28.51 5.31 17.21
CA LYS A 469 -29.94 5.61 17.12
C LYS A 469 -30.72 4.92 18.24
N TYR A 470 -30.38 3.68 18.58
CA TYR A 470 -30.93 2.97 19.75
C TYR A 470 -30.69 3.76 21.05
N VAL A 471 -29.45 4.12 21.35
CA VAL A 471 -29.08 4.86 22.58
C VAL A 471 -29.73 6.24 22.64
N GLN A 472 -29.83 6.94 21.51
CA GLN A 472 -30.42 8.28 21.46
C GLN A 472 -31.94 8.29 21.57
N SER A 473 -32.61 7.20 21.18
CA SER A 473 -34.08 7.10 21.19
C SER A 473 -34.64 6.29 22.36
N THR A 474 -33.79 5.71 23.21
CA THR A 474 -34.19 4.86 24.34
C THR A 474 -33.71 5.50 25.65
N PRO A 475 -34.60 6.04 26.50
CA PRO A 475 -34.22 6.71 27.75
C PRO A 475 -33.40 5.84 28.70
N ASP A 476 -33.70 4.54 28.78
CA ASP A 476 -33.05 3.58 29.67
C ASP A 476 -32.02 2.70 28.93
N ALA A 477 -31.38 3.24 27.89
CA ALA A 477 -30.31 2.52 27.19
C ALA A 477 -29.12 2.26 28.13
N PRO A 478 -28.54 1.04 28.12
CA PRO A 478 -27.30 0.77 28.83
C PRO A 478 -26.16 1.66 28.30
N ALA A 479 -25.08 1.76 29.08
CA ALA A 479 -23.88 2.46 28.62
C ALA A 479 -23.38 1.83 27.31
N ALA A 480 -23.08 2.67 26.32
CA ALA A 480 -22.58 2.24 25.02
C ALA A 480 -21.21 2.85 24.74
N TYR A 481 -20.24 2.03 24.37
CA TYR A 481 -18.90 2.45 23.99
C TYR A 481 -18.61 2.10 22.54
N MET A 482 -17.90 3.01 21.88
CA MET A 482 -17.53 2.88 20.48
C MET A 482 -16.02 2.76 20.35
N LEU A 483 -15.55 1.77 19.59
CA LEU A 483 -14.15 1.59 19.28
C LEU A 483 -13.65 2.73 18.38
N GLN A 484 -12.70 3.50 18.88
CA GLN A 484 -12.17 4.67 18.19
C GLN A 484 -11.32 4.25 16.97
N SER A 485 -11.72 4.72 15.79
CA SER A 485 -10.95 4.57 14.56
C SER A 485 -9.64 5.36 14.61
N THR A 486 -8.53 4.71 14.26
CA THR A 486 -7.19 5.32 14.23
C THR A 486 -6.58 5.22 12.82
N PRO A 487 -5.60 6.09 12.47
CA PRO A 487 -4.87 5.99 11.21
C PRO A 487 -4.16 4.63 11.03
N LEU A 488 -3.96 4.20 9.79
CA LEU A 488 -3.38 2.90 9.44
C LEU A 488 -2.05 2.61 10.18
N LEU A 489 -1.16 3.61 10.24
CA LEU A 489 0.14 3.50 10.91
C LEU A 489 0.03 3.16 12.40
N ARG A 490 -1.05 3.58 13.06
CA ARG A 490 -1.31 3.26 14.47
C ARG A 490 -1.82 1.83 14.67
N LYS A 491 -2.50 1.26 13.67
CA LYS A 491 -2.99 -0.13 13.72
C LYS A 491 -1.85 -1.15 13.63
N TYR A 492 -0.82 -0.84 12.83
CA TYR A 492 0.30 -1.74 12.55
C TYR A 492 1.60 -1.41 13.29
N SER A 493 1.57 -0.49 14.27
CA SER A 493 2.76 -0.13 15.06
C SER A 493 2.96 -0.99 16.31
N SER A 494 2.12 -2.01 16.54
CA SER A 494 2.21 -2.93 17.69
C SER A 494 2.28 -2.16 19.03
N LEU A 495 3.11 -2.60 19.98
CA LEU A 495 3.27 -1.96 21.29
C LEU A 495 3.67 -0.48 21.21
N LEU A 496 4.24 0.00 20.10
CA LEU A 496 4.57 1.42 19.94
C LEU A 496 3.32 2.30 19.92
N ASP A 497 2.15 1.76 19.53
CA ASP A 497 0.89 2.51 19.57
C ASP A 497 0.44 2.88 20.99
N LEU A 498 0.94 2.18 22.02
CA LEU A 498 0.63 2.52 23.40
C LEU A 498 1.06 3.94 23.76
N ILE A 499 2.12 4.47 23.14
CA ILE A 499 2.56 5.85 23.37
C ILE A 499 1.46 6.84 22.95
N PRO A 500 1.04 6.94 21.67
CA PRO A 500 -0.03 7.84 21.27
C PRO A 500 -1.40 7.49 21.88
N THR A 501 -1.70 6.21 22.15
CA THR A 501 -2.92 5.79 22.86
C THR A 501 -2.96 6.33 24.30
N SER A 502 -1.82 6.41 24.98
CA SER A 502 -1.76 6.89 26.37
C SER A 502 -1.87 8.40 26.49
N ILE A 503 -1.57 9.17 25.43
CA ILE A 503 -1.56 10.65 25.48
C ILE A 503 -2.90 11.24 26.00
N PRO A 504 -4.08 10.87 25.46
CA PRO A 504 -5.36 11.37 25.97
C PRO A 504 -5.67 10.95 27.42
N PHE A 505 -4.99 9.92 27.92
CA PHE A 505 -5.16 9.38 29.28
C PHE A 505 -4.04 9.82 30.24
N THR A 506 -3.07 10.62 29.80
CA THR A 506 -1.87 11.00 30.58
C THR A 506 -2.22 11.44 32.00
N TRP A 507 -3.19 12.35 32.16
CA TRP A 507 -3.59 12.84 33.49
C TRP A 507 -4.30 11.77 34.33
N ARG A 508 -5.08 10.89 33.71
CA ARG A 508 -5.75 9.78 34.39
C ARG A 508 -4.73 8.73 34.87
N ILE A 509 -3.72 8.43 34.04
CA ILE A 509 -2.60 7.54 34.38
C ILE A 509 -1.77 8.14 35.51
N LEU A 510 -1.42 9.43 35.44
CA LEU A 510 -0.65 10.10 36.49
C LEU A 510 -1.41 10.10 37.82
N LYS A 511 -2.70 10.43 37.81
CA LYS A 511 -3.55 10.29 39.00
C LYS A 511 -3.58 8.85 39.50
N ALA A 512 -3.68 7.87 38.60
CA ALA A 512 -3.69 6.46 38.96
C ALA A 512 -2.42 5.99 39.69
N LEU A 513 -1.29 6.58 39.34
CA LEU A 513 -0.02 6.31 40.01
C LEU A 513 0.16 7.04 41.34
N LEU A 514 -0.49 8.20 41.53
CA LEU A 514 -0.25 9.09 42.67
C LEU A 514 -1.35 9.06 43.75
N THR A 515 -2.56 8.63 43.40
CA THR A 515 -3.72 8.70 44.32
C THR A 515 -4.59 7.46 44.25
N THR A 516 -5.26 7.14 45.36
CA THR A 516 -6.28 6.09 45.42
C THR A 516 -7.64 6.64 44.90
N PRO A 517 -8.44 5.83 44.18
CA PRO A 517 -9.74 6.27 43.69
C PRO A 517 -10.76 6.37 44.84
N LEU A 518 -11.62 7.39 44.82
CA LEU A 518 -12.69 7.54 45.81
C LEU A 518 -13.70 6.38 45.69
N GLY A 519 -13.92 5.60 46.76
CA GLY A 519 -15.01 4.61 46.84
C GLY A 519 -14.62 3.15 47.13
N ARG A 520 -13.32 2.79 47.18
CA ARG A 520 -12.86 1.54 47.82
C ARG A 520 -12.29 1.86 49.20
N GLN A 521 -12.58 0.99 50.19
CA GLN A 521 -12.28 1.08 51.63
C GLN A 521 -11.17 2.08 52.01
N VAL A 522 -11.53 3.03 52.87
CA VAL A 522 -10.72 4.20 53.25
C VAL A 522 -9.50 3.77 54.08
N GLU A 523 -8.33 3.74 53.46
CA GLU A 523 -7.06 3.75 54.20
C GLU A 523 -6.72 5.19 54.58
N HIS A 524 -6.73 5.47 55.89
CA HIS A 524 -6.61 6.80 56.50
C HIS A 524 -5.32 7.58 56.19
N ASN A 525 -4.33 6.98 55.50
CA ASN A 525 -3.02 7.58 55.23
C ASN A 525 -2.70 7.79 53.73
N THR A 526 -3.68 7.74 52.82
CA THR A 526 -3.45 7.91 51.37
C THR A 526 -4.06 9.18 50.80
N VAL A 527 -3.41 9.79 49.80
CA VAL A 527 -3.97 10.94 49.07
C VAL A 527 -5.04 10.42 48.09
N HIS A 528 -6.26 10.93 48.20
CA HIS A 528 -7.41 10.46 47.43
C HIS A 528 -7.72 11.35 46.21
N ASP A 529 -8.17 10.75 45.11
CA ASP A 529 -8.75 11.51 43.99
C ASP A 529 -10.19 11.94 44.33
N VAL A 530 -10.40 13.23 44.59
CA VAL A 530 -11.73 13.79 44.93
C VAL A 530 -12.69 13.90 43.73
N VAL A 531 -12.24 13.55 42.52
CA VAL A 531 -13.11 13.55 41.33
C VAL A 531 -14.06 12.35 41.37
N PRO A 532 -15.39 12.55 41.29
CA PRO A 532 -16.35 11.45 41.25
C PRO A 532 -16.08 10.49 40.09
N LEU A 533 -16.18 9.18 40.33
CA LEU A 533 -15.88 8.15 39.33
C LEU A 533 -16.73 8.28 38.05
N ALA A 534 -17.97 8.79 38.18
CA ALA A 534 -18.85 9.07 37.05
C ALA A 534 -18.24 10.03 36.02
N ALA A 535 -17.34 10.93 36.41
CA ALA A 535 -16.66 11.85 35.50
C ALA A 535 -15.73 11.13 34.51
N TYR A 536 -15.31 9.90 34.81
CA TYR A 536 -14.42 9.10 33.97
C TYR A 536 -15.15 8.25 32.93
N ASN A 537 -16.49 8.16 32.99
CA ASN A 537 -17.32 7.31 32.12
C ASN A 537 -17.23 7.64 30.62
N SER A 538 -16.72 8.81 30.24
CA SER A 538 -16.64 9.24 28.83
C SER A 538 -15.68 8.43 27.95
N LYS A 539 -14.67 7.78 28.52
CA LYS A 539 -13.63 7.06 27.75
C LYS A 539 -13.09 5.88 28.54
N ALA A 540 -12.85 4.78 27.85
CA ALA A 540 -12.20 3.58 28.37
C ALA A 540 -10.86 3.34 27.66
N LEU A 541 -9.86 2.86 28.41
CA LEU A 541 -8.58 2.36 27.90
C LEU A 541 -8.38 0.94 28.41
N ILE A 542 -8.52 -0.04 27.52
CA ILE A 542 -8.37 -1.46 27.84
C ILE A 542 -7.20 -2.00 27.03
N VAL A 543 -6.25 -2.65 27.71
CA VAL A 543 -5.05 -3.24 27.09
C VAL A 543 -5.01 -4.72 27.42
N SER A 544 -4.88 -5.57 26.41
CA SER A 544 -4.80 -7.02 26.61
C SER A 544 -3.55 -7.41 27.40
N SER A 545 -3.75 -8.19 28.45
CA SER A 545 -2.68 -8.98 29.05
C SER A 545 -2.15 -10.02 28.06
N TRP A 546 -0.98 -10.61 28.34
CA TRP A 546 -0.45 -11.70 27.52
C TRP A 546 -1.41 -12.90 27.46
N ARG A 547 -2.08 -13.20 28.58
CA ARG A 547 -3.06 -14.30 28.67
C ARG A 547 -4.27 -14.04 27.76
N THR A 548 -4.87 -12.86 27.85
CA THR A 548 -6.05 -12.52 27.02
C THR A 548 -5.69 -12.35 25.55
N TYR A 549 -4.48 -11.89 25.24
CA TYR A 549 -3.95 -11.89 23.87
C TYR A 549 -3.88 -13.30 23.28
N ARG A 550 -3.39 -14.29 24.02
CA ARG A 550 -3.34 -15.68 23.54
C ARG A 550 -4.72 -16.26 23.25
N VAL A 551 -5.70 -16.01 24.13
CA VAL A 551 -7.10 -16.41 23.90
C VAL A 551 -7.65 -15.76 22.63
N SER A 552 -7.40 -14.45 22.46
CA SER A 552 -7.82 -13.72 21.27
C SER A 552 -7.19 -14.27 19.98
N ARG A 553 -5.93 -14.73 20.05
CA ARG A 553 -5.24 -15.37 18.91
C ARG A 553 -5.79 -16.74 18.57
N ALA A 554 -6.18 -17.54 19.57
CA ALA A 554 -6.81 -18.84 19.38
C ALA A 554 -8.22 -18.72 18.78
N ALA A 555 -8.97 -17.71 19.21
CA ALA A 555 -10.26 -17.37 18.62
C ALA A 555 -10.09 -16.87 17.17
N PHE A 556 -9.11 -15.98 16.92
CA PHE A 556 -8.82 -15.50 15.56
C PHE A 556 -8.38 -16.62 14.61
N SER A 557 -7.66 -17.64 15.11
CA SER A 557 -7.23 -18.76 14.27
C SER A 557 -8.37 -19.65 13.78
N GLN A 558 -9.59 -19.48 14.29
CA GLN A 558 -10.79 -20.18 13.79
C GLN A 558 -11.32 -19.59 12.48
N HIS A 559 -10.90 -18.38 12.10
CA HIS A 559 -11.36 -17.69 10.88
C HIS A 559 -10.46 -17.98 9.68
N ASP A 560 -10.55 -19.18 9.14
CA ASP A 560 -9.76 -19.61 7.98
C ASP A 560 -10.20 -18.97 6.66
N SER A 561 -11.44 -18.49 6.54
CA SER A 561 -11.94 -17.88 5.32
C SER A 561 -11.21 -16.58 4.93
N HIS A 562 -10.50 -15.96 5.87
CA HIS A 562 -9.73 -14.72 5.67
C HIS A 562 -8.27 -14.95 5.30
N ARG A 563 -7.75 -16.18 5.45
CA ARG A 563 -6.39 -16.49 5.01
C ARG A 563 -6.42 -16.63 3.49
N THR A 564 -5.73 -15.72 2.81
CA THR A 564 -5.41 -15.94 1.38
C THR A 564 -4.69 -17.30 1.25
N THR A 565 -4.83 -17.98 0.12
CA THR A 565 -4.18 -19.28 -0.13
C THR A 565 -2.67 -19.27 0.11
N GLN A 566 -2.02 -18.10 0.14
CA GLN A 566 -0.60 -17.93 0.54
C GLN A 566 -0.37 -17.97 2.06
N GLU A 567 -1.30 -17.50 2.88
CA GLU A 567 -1.18 -17.50 4.35
C GLU A 567 -1.52 -18.87 4.97
N GLN A 568 -2.32 -19.68 4.28
CA GLN A 568 -2.56 -21.08 4.69
C GLN A 568 -1.26 -21.90 4.63
N ASP A 569 -0.39 -21.64 3.65
CA ASP A 569 0.92 -22.29 3.53
C ASP A 569 1.92 -21.82 4.59
N GLU A 570 1.88 -20.57 5.03
CA GLU A 570 2.78 -20.05 6.07
C GLU A 570 2.32 -20.38 7.50
N ALA A 571 1.02 -20.33 7.79
CA ALA A 571 0.47 -20.74 9.08
C ALA A 571 0.61 -22.26 9.28
N SER A 572 0.38 -23.05 8.22
CA SER A 572 0.74 -24.47 8.19
C SER A 572 2.23 -24.64 8.52
N LYS A 573 3.15 -23.95 7.84
CA LYS A 573 4.59 -24.07 8.12
C LYS A 573 4.98 -23.70 9.55
N GLN A 574 4.28 -22.76 10.19
CA GLN A 574 4.62 -22.30 11.53
C GLN A 574 4.09 -23.23 12.63
N ASP A 575 2.93 -23.86 12.43
CA ASP A 575 2.41 -24.93 13.30
C ASP A 575 3.14 -26.26 13.03
N THR A 576 3.49 -26.54 11.77
CA THR A 576 4.31 -27.72 11.40
C THR A 576 5.73 -27.60 11.96
N LEU A 577 6.32 -26.39 12.12
CA LEU A 577 7.61 -26.22 12.79
C LEU A 577 7.57 -26.52 14.31
N ILE A 578 6.38 -26.47 14.92
CA ILE A 578 6.18 -26.84 16.32
C ILE A 578 5.93 -28.35 16.44
N GLU A 579 5.28 -28.99 15.47
CA GLU A 579 5.08 -30.45 15.41
C GLU A 579 6.31 -31.24 14.87
N ILE A 580 7.12 -30.65 13.97
CA ILE A 580 8.35 -31.26 13.40
C ILE A 580 9.42 -31.50 14.48
N PHE A 581 9.34 -30.85 15.64
CA PHE A 581 10.25 -31.14 16.75
C PHE A 581 9.93 -32.45 17.51
N GLU A 582 8.79 -33.10 17.25
CA GLU A 582 8.39 -34.33 17.96
C GLU A 582 8.38 -35.60 17.08
N GLU A 583 8.44 -35.51 15.74
CA GLU A 583 8.06 -36.66 14.88
C GLU A 583 9.01 -37.05 13.72
N LEU A 584 10.33 -36.89 13.86
CA LEU A 584 11.30 -37.42 12.88
C LEU A 584 12.19 -38.53 13.46
N ASN A 585 11.62 -39.74 13.52
CA ASN A 585 12.37 -40.99 13.58
C ASN A 585 11.73 -42.02 12.61
N GLN A 586 12.36 -42.21 11.45
CA GLN A 586 12.29 -43.34 10.46
C GLN A 586 11.79 -43.03 9.02
N PRO A 587 12.44 -43.57 7.95
CA PRO A 587 12.06 -43.34 6.54
C PRO A 587 11.47 -44.58 5.83
N ARG A 588 10.60 -44.39 4.82
CA ARG A 588 10.32 -45.36 3.73
C ARG A 588 9.95 -44.69 2.40
N ILE A 589 10.31 -45.37 1.30
CA ILE A 589 10.20 -45.00 -0.13
C ILE A 589 9.19 -45.92 -0.84
N MET A 590 8.47 -45.43 -1.86
CA MET A 590 7.88 -46.28 -2.92
C MET A 590 7.62 -45.54 -4.25
N THR A 591 7.75 -46.23 -5.38
CA THR A 591 7.77 -45.75 -6.79
C THR A 591 6.57 -46.26 -7.64
N VAL A 592 6.60 -46.01 -8.98
CA VAL A 592 6.05 -46.71 -10.20
C VAL A 592 4.97 -45.99 -11.11
N PRO A 593 4.71 -46.35 -12.42
CA PRO A 593 4.87 -45.44 -13.59
C PRO A 593 3.76 -45.40 -14.73
N GLY A 594 3.78 -44.38 -15.59
CA GLY A 594 3.66 -44.37 -17.09
C GLY A 594 2.39 -44.80 -17.91
N ARG A 595 1.97 -43.96 -18.90
CA ARG A 595 1.51 -44.33 -20.29
C ARG A 595 1.23 -43.12 -21.25
N ARG A 596 1.33 -43.35 -22.57
CA ARG A 596 1.27 -42.41 -23.75
C ARG A 596 -0.07 -42.44 -24.54
N ALA A 597 -0.39 -41.39 -25.31
CA ALA A 597 -1.35 -41.39 -26.46
C ALA A 597 -0.99 -40.38 -27.59
N GLU A 598 -1.48 -40.66 -28.83
CA GLU A 598 -1.16 -40.07 -30.17
C GLU A 598 -1.99 -38.82 -30.59
N VAL A 599 -1.62 -38.19 -31.73
CA VAL A 599 -2.03 -36.84 -32.22
C VAL A 599 -2.55 -36.86 -33.69
N SER A 600 -3.53 -36.01 -34.06
CA SER A 600 -3.83 -35.63 -35.46
C SER A 600 -4.22 -34.14 -35.72
N GLU A 601 -3.62 -33.57 -36.78
CA GLU A 601 -4.02 -32.50 -37.74
C GLU A 601 -4.18 -31.00 -37.40
N LYS A 602 -3.99 -30.15 -38.43
CA LYS A 602 -3.01 -29.05 -38.56
C LYS A 602 -3.60 -27.86 -39.37
N TRP A 603 -3.31 -26.60 -39.02
CA TRP A 603 -3.45 -25.43 -39.92
C TRP A 603 -2.12 -24.66 -39.99
N ARG A 604 -1.80 -24.06 -41.16
CA ARG A 604 -0.51 -23.43 -41.52
C ARG A 604 -0.70 -21.94 -41.83
N ILE A 605 0.15 -21.07 -41.27
CA ILE A 605 0.30 -19.65 -41.67
C ILE A 605 1.80 -19.32 -41.65
N ASP A 606 2.32 -18.75 -42.74
CA ASP A 606 3.74 -18.38 -42.89
C ASP A 606 3.92 -16.85 -42.82
N TYR A 607 4.95 -16.37 -42.11
CA TYR A 607 5.42 -14.98 -42.10
C TYR A 607 6.94 -14.94 -42.33
N THR A 608 7.42 -13.87 -42.98
CA THR A 608 8.85 -13.64 -43.23
C THR A 608 9.24 -12.26 -42.68
N ILE A 609 10.26 -12.22 -41.82
CA ILE A 609 10.97 -10.98 -41.42
C ILE A 609 12.46 -11.27 -41.61
N GLU A 610 13.18 -10.30 -42.18
CA GLU A 610 14.59 -10.30 -42.59
C GLU A 610 15.48 -11.36 -41.88
N HIS A 611 15.63 -12.51 -42.55
CA HIS A 611 16.50 -13.66 -42.25
C HIS A 611 16.14 -14.60 -41.09
N VAL A 612 14.92 -14.59 -40.56
CA VAL A 612 14.43 -15.65 -39.66
C VAL A 612 13.12 -16.26 -40.19
N HIS A 613 13.16 -17.54 -40.57
CA HIS A 613 11.96 -18.33 -40.87
C HIS A 613 11.39 -18.93 -39.58
N LEU A 614 10.17 -18.52 -39.20
CA LEU A 614 9.46 -19.05 -38.03
C LEU A 614 8.36 -20.01 -38.47
N ARG A 615 8.41 -21.26 -38.00
CA ARG A 615 7.40 -22.30 -38.29
C ARG A 615 6.54 -22.58 -37.06
N LEU A 616 5.23 -22.34 -37.17
CA LEU A 616 4.25 -22.67 -36.13
C LEU A 616 3.60 -24.05 -36.41
N ILE A 617 3.58 -24.93 -35.41
CA ILE A 617 2.86 -26.21 -35.45
C ILE A 617 1.99 -26.34 -34.21
N ARG A 618 0.67 -26.45 -34.37
CA ARG A 618 -0.27 -26.78 -33.28
C ARG A 618 -0.35 -28.30 -33.09
N ARG A 619 -0.29 -28.78 -31.83
CA ARG A 619 -0.74 -30.13 -31.43
C ARG A 619 -1.89 -29.99 -30.43
N SER A 620 -2.95 -30.78 -30.60
CA SER A 620 -4.08 -30.85 -29.66
C SER A 620 -3.86 -31.98 -28.67
N CYS A 621 -3.90 -31.70 -27.37
CA CYS A 621 -4.08 -32.68 -26.31
C CYS A 621 -5.48 -32.46 -25.71
N LYS A 622 -6.31 -33.51 -25.66
CA LYS A 622 -7.57 -33.48 -24.92
C LYS A 622 -7.26 -33.74 -23.45
N ASN A 623 -7.73 -32.85 -22.58
CA ASN A 623 -7.64 -32.85 -21.11
C ASN A 623 -6.36 -32.21 -20.52
N ALA A 624 -6.13 -30.93 -20.85
CA ALA A 624 -5.52 -29.89 -20.01
C ALA A 624 -5.61 -28.56 -20.77
N GLU A 625 -6.02 -27.47 -20.13
CA GLU A 625 -6.00 -26.12 -20.71
C GLU A 625 -4.57 -25.55 -20.72
N VAL A 626 -3.70 -26.04 -21.60
CA VAL A 626 -2.43 -25.35 -21.93
C VAL A 626 -2.07 -25.61 -23.40
N CYS A 627 -1.92 -24.55 -24.21
CA CYS A 627 -1.31 -24.61 -25.54
C CYS A 627 0.18 -24.25 -25.43
N ALA A 628 1.07 -25.18 -25.80
CA ALA A 628 2.50 -24.87 -25.97
C ALA A 628 2.79 -24.47 -27.43
N ILE A 629 3.60 -23.42 -27.62
CA ILE A 629 4.18 -23.02 -28.91
C ILE A 629 5.68 -23.32 -28.85
N GLY A 630 6.17 -24.20 -29.73
CA GLY A 630 7.60 -24.47 -29.88
C GLY A 630 8.19 -23.68 -31.04
N LEU A 631 9.28 -22.95 -30.78
CA LEU A 631 10.12 -22.30 -31.81
C LEU A 631 11.21 -23.28 -32.24
N GLN A 632 11.36 -23.50 -33.54
CA GLN A 632 12.51 -24.22 -34.11
C GLN A 632 13.25 -23.25 -35.03
N SER A 633 14.54 -22.99 -34.78
CA SER A 633 15.42 -22.33 -35.74
C SER A 633 16.04 -23.39 -36.66
N GLU A 634 15.85 -23.25 -37.97
CA GLU A 634 16.64 -23.97 -38.96
C GLU A 634 17.77 -23.03 -39.41
N TYR A 635 19.01 -23.31 -39.03
CA TYR A 635 20.18 -22.68 -39.65
C TYR A 635 20.50 -23.41 -40.95
N GLY A 636 20.79 -22.65 -42.01
CA GLY A 636 21.33 -23.17 -43.27
C GLY A 636 22.62 -23.97 -43.06
N PRO A 637 22.97 -24.87 -43.99
CA PRO A 637 24.04 -25.83 -43.80
C PRO A 637 25.41 -25.12 -43.75
N GLY A 638 25.98 -24.97 -42.56
CA GLY A 638 27.37 -24.48 -42.42
C GLY A 638 27.71 -23.70 -41.15
N ALA A 639 27.38 -24.18 -39.96
CA ALA A 639 28.11 -23.81 -38.74
C ALA A 639 27.78 -24.81 -37.63
N GLY A 640 28.73 -25.68 -37.29
CA GLY A 640 28.60 -26.60 -36.17
C GLY A 640 28.67 -25.84 -34.84
N LYS A 641 27.62 -25.95 -34.04
CA LYS A 641 27.65 -26.03 -32.57
C LYS A 641 26.24 -26.39 -32.07
N SER A 642 26.16 -27.51 -31.37
CA SER A 642 24.96 -28.08 -30.77
C SER A 642 24.37 -27.17 -29.69
N ILE A 643 23.11 -26.80 -29.80
CA ILE A 643 22.32 -26.31 -28.66
C ILE A 643 21.30 -27.39 -28.30
N LYS A 644 21.40 -27.85 -27.05
CA LYS A 644 20.53 -28.83 -26.41
C LYS A 644 19.12 -28.26 -26.31
N VAL A 645 18.14 -29.04 -26.76
CA VAL A 645 16.73 -28.85 -26.40
C VAL A 645 16.59 -29.17 -24.91
N LEU A 646 16.09 -28.24 -24.12
CA LEU A 646 15.55 -28.49 -22.77
C LEU A 646 14.17 -27.82 -22.68
N GLY A 647 13.11 -28.63 -22.81
CA GLY A 647 11.88 -28.40 -22.04
C GLY A 647 12.09 -28.98 -20.63
N SER A 648 11.34 -28.64 -19.58
CA SER A 648 10.01 -28.03 -19.48
C SER A 648 9.68 -27.69 -18.02
N LEU A 649 8.59 -26.93 -17.81
CA LEU A 649 7.66 -26.94 -16.66
C LEU A 649 8.18 -26.42 -15.30
N TYR A 650 7.44 -25.47 -14.70
CA TYR A 650 7.36 -25.33 -13.25
C TYR A 650 5.91 -25.57 -12.81
N GLU A 651 5.73 -26.61 -12.01
CA GLU A 651 4.61 -26.82 -11.09
C GLU A 651 5.20 -26.71 -9.66
N CYS A 652 4.38 -26.31 -8.69
CA CYS A 652 4.76 -25.98 -7.32
C CYS A 652 5.38 -27.13 -6.49
N CYS A 653 6.28 -26.73 -5.58
CA CYS A 653 6.70 -27.30 -4.28
C CYS A 653 7.36 -28.69 -4.14
N ASP A 654 8.46 -28.65 -3.37
CA ASP A 654 9.10 -29.63 -2.46
C ASP A 654 9.46 -31.08 -2.90
N SER A 655 10.77 -31.35 -2.99
CA SER A 655 11.56 -32.10 -1.98
C SER A 655 12.73 -32.90 -2.57
N THR A 656 13.86 -32.84 -1.84
CA THR A 656 15.02 -33.78 -1.79
C THR A 656 15.81 -34.12 -3.06
N TYR A 657 17.04 -33.61 -3.09
CA TYR A 657 18.18 -34.23 -3.79
C TYR A 657 18.79 -35.31 -2.87
N ASP A 658 18.86 -36.54 -3.35
CA ASP A 658 19.95 -37.47 -3.06
C ASP A 658 20.22 -38.32 -4.31
N ALA A 659 21.52 -38.57 -4.55
CA ALA A 659 22.21 -39.18 -5.72
C ALA A 659 22.58 -38.25 -6.90
#